data_AF-A0A440N8M8-F1
#
_entry.id   AF-A0A440N8M8-F1
#
_cell.length_a   1.000
_cell.length_b   1.000
_cell.length_c   1.000
_cell.angle_alpha   90.00
_cell.angle_beta   90.00
_cell.angle_gamma   90.00
#
_symmetry.space_group_name_H-M   'P 1'
#
loop_
_entity.id
_entity.type
_entity.pdbx_description
1 polymer ?
#
loop_
_entity_poly.entity_id
_entity_poly.type
_entity_poly.pdbx_seq_one_letter_code
_entity_poly.pdbx_strand_id
1 'polypeptide(L)'
;SSEYRRDLAYWKEILHYAPAIVPIPGRSCAASPAGMGSNRGRVGLLEITLPAAAFAPKSELLAARFLIAYAKTLANRFSRRSLVVDRWYSERGEGTPNGLIGPLDGSYPVVLRAMDEPGYDLLRKVERADANGHAHRSMDTSSLELALEEDLRVRHISLRQFGFAFLDGSQVTALAALFHPLDAIAASAHEIQLSAAVSEAAVVCRLTVDLDVVEEATARLLLDEFLGELSSQLETSGPLVPEAMLWRVREWSGQPSASVNVERSLLDGVPNVEREIAVTSTQLGLLRFQEHPDATAHARAAFLVSKEFKIRPQMDAERLRRAIETIMARHEVMRTRFFRKGAGYGAYLERTPTEFFRVEQVADEAEAMERATELAQERIDIEAPMFRVTVIRFGSECDLIVAKAHHLVVDGYSLGLIVEETVKAYLGLPLDPVEMSIDRFIRDFDHVGKPGSFERRDAFLRKVFAEPLPDIPNLGRKAKGRRTNVNLVDCSLGEGVTLSIPGDQQDMLRKRARAAGTTETAMIIAAFAHTIGVRGGVDDMVLQIPAALRHDRRLENYVNFVASDVPVRVRLSRYETLEALAVSIGEGIDEAIQFAPFMDSNYFGDVHDDVVAKGSYTSLFVVGTQTVERWTQATQSAPLQRANATGELDLGMFKVTPLPDMRREKPRTSELDLRTYPSGTGLGLFMTYDLLGYDDAEAHDILREVIERLVAGQSTVDAVEQAAV
;
A
#
# COMPACT_ATOMS: atom_id res chain seq x y z
N SER A 1 19.71 22.47 -3.44
CA SER A 1 20.19 23.65 -2.69
C SER A 1 21.56 24.12 -3.21
N SER A 2 22.07 25.27 -2.76
CA SER A 2 23.47 25.70 -2.96
C SER A 2 24.47 24.75 -2.29
N GLU A 3 24.08 24.19 -1.14
CA GLU A 3 24.83 23.19 -0.37
C GLU A 3 25.08 21.90 -1.15
N TYR A 4 24.04 21.30 -1.74
CA TYR A 4 24.19 20.09 -2.57
C TYR A 4 25.20 20.28 -3.72
N ARG A 5 25.20 21.45 -4.37
CA ARG A 5 26.15 21.73 -5.47
C ARG A 5 27.59 21.85 -4.97
N ARG A 6 27.80 22.42 -3.79
CA ARG A 6 29.11 22.51 -3.12
C ARG A 6 29.61 21.11 -2.77
N ASP A 7 28.77 20.31 -2.14
CA ASP A 7 29.15 18.98 -1.66
C ASP A 7 29.36 18.02 -2.83
N LEU A 8 28.52 18.05 -3.86
CA LEU A 8 28.74 17.27 -5.08
C LEU A 8 30.04 17.66 -5.80
N ALA A 9 30.38 18.96 -5.85
CA ALA A 9 31.62 19.41 -6.46
C ALA A 9 32.85 18.90 -5.69
N TYR A 10 32.82 19.01 -4.36
CA TYR A 10 33.84 18.41 -3.48
C TYR A 10 33.98 16.91 -3.73
N TRP A 11 32.88 16.16 -3.74
CA TRP A 11 32.94 14.71 -3.91
C TRP A 11 33.42 14.29 -5.29
N LYS A 12 33.05 15.01 -6.36
CA LYS A 12 33.63 14.80 -7.69
C LYS A 12 35.15 15.00 -7.71
N GLU A 13 35.64 16.01 -7.01
CA GLU A 13 37.08 16.27 -6.90
C GLU A 13 37.80 15.18 -6.08
N ILE A 14 37.25 14.78 -4.95
CA ILE A 14 37.87 13.80 -4.06
C ILE A 14 37.83 12.38 -4.63
N LEU A 15 36.67 11.95 -5.14
CA LEU A 15 36.51 10.63 -5.75
C LEU A 15 37.20 10.53 -7.12
N HIS A 16 37.63 11.64 -7.72
CA HIS A 16 38.61 11.60 -8.80
C HIS A 16 39.88 10.83 -8.41
N TYR A 17 40.28 10.86 -7.13
CA TYR A 17 41.46 10.16 -6.63
C TYR A 17 41.16 8.79 -6.01
N ALA A 18 39.91 8.33 -6.02
CA ALA A 18 39.54 7.03 -5.48
C ALA A 18 40.14 5.90 -6.36
N PRO A 19 40.80 4.90 -5.76
CA PRO A 19 41.26 3.72 -6.48
C PRO A 19 40.08 2.86 -6.96
N ALA A 20 40.29 2.11 -8.03
CA ALA A 20 39.41 1.00 -8.37
C ALA A 20 39.37 -0.03 -7.23
N ILE A 21 38.32 -0.84 -7.23
CA ILE A 21 38.07 -1.89 -6.25
C ILE A 21 39.30 -2.76 -6.04
N VAL A 22 39.60 -3.05 -4.78
CA VAL A 22 40.73 -3.87 -4.39
C VAL A 22 40.42 -5.34 -4.66
N PRO A 23 41.21 -6.05 -5.47
CA PRO A 23 41.01 -7.48 -5.69
C PRO A 23 41.35 -8.25 -4.41
N ILE A 24 40.38 -8.99 -3.88
CA ILE A 24 40.59 -9.92 -2.76
C ILE A 24 40.86 -11.31 -3.34
N PRO A 25 42.04 -11.91 -3.09
CA PRO A 25 42.37 -13.25 -3.57
C PRO A 25 41.38 -14.29 -3.02
N GLY A 26 40.91 -15.19 -3.88
CA GLY A 26 40.02 -16.29 -3.46
C GLY A 26 38.55 -15.91 -3.27
N ARG A 27 38.13 -14.67 -3.61
CA ARG A 27 36.71 -14.28 -3.58
C ARG A 27 35.84 -15.26 -4.36
N SER A 28 34.77 -15.76 -3.75
CA SER A 28 33.86 -16.73 -4.40
C SER A 28 32.74 -16.04 -5.19
N CYS A 29 32.44 -14.78 -4.87
CA CYS A 29 31.41 -13.98 -5.52
C CYS A 29 31.96 -12.81 -6.34
N ALA A 30 31.16 -12.35 -7.31
CA ALA A 30 31.44 -11.11 -8.03
C ALA A 30 31.23 -9.91 -7.09
N ALA A 31 32.11 -8.91 -7.17
CA ALA A 31 31.94 -7.66 -6.45
C ALA A 31 30.64 -7.00 -6.88
N SER A 32 29.86 -6.55 -5.90
CA SER A 32 28.62 -5.83 -6.14
C SER A 32 28.90 -4.52 -6.91
N PRO A 33 28.11 -4.19 -7.94
CA PRO A 33 28.16 -2.87 -8.55
C PRO A 33 27.96 -1.76 -7.50
N ALA A 34 28.52 -0.58 -7.74
CA ALA A 34 28.25 0.61 -6.93
C ALA A 34 26.72 0.79 -6.77
N GLY A 35 26.26 1.04 -5.53
CA GLY A 35 24.84 1.20 -5.21
C GLY A 35 24.03 -0.10 -5.04
N MET A 36 24.62 -1.28 -5.25
CA MET A 36 23.97 -2.59 -4.97
C MET A 36 24.67 -3.42 -3.88
N GLY A 37 25.69 -2.85 -3.22
CA GLY A 37 26.43 -3.49 -2.14
C GLY A 37 25.57 -3.68 -0.89
N SER A 38 24.72 -4.69 -0.89
CA SER A 38 24.19 -5.30 0.33
C SER A 38 24.75 -6.72 0.36
N ASN A 39 25.58 -7.00 1.35
CA ASN A 39 25.97 -8.37 1.66
C ASN A 39 24.69 -9.15 2.01
N ARG A 40 24.32 -10.09 1.13
CA ARG A 40 23.07 -10.89 1.21
C ARG A 40 23.33 -12.31 1.72
N GLY A 41 24.54 -12.58 2.21
CA GLY A 41 25.04 -13.91 2.55
C GLY A 41 25.29 -14.13 4.05
N ARG A 42 26.19 -15.08 4.36
CA ARG A 42 26.61 -15.40 5.73
C ARG A 42 27.67 -14.39 6.18
N VAL A 43 27.49 -13.84 7.36
CA VAL A 43 28.40 -12.82 7.92
C VAL A 43 29.19 -13.41 9.07
N GLY A 44 30.52 -13.28 9.00
CA GLY A 44 31.44 -13.59 10.07
C GLY A 44 31.66 -12.38 10.96
N LEU A 45 31.57 -12.56 12.28
CA LEU A 45 31.77 -11.53 13.28
C LEU A 45 32.91 -11.96 14.20
N LEU A 46 34.08 -11.33 14.06
CA LEU A 46 35.23 -11.52 14.94
C LEU A 46 35.32 -10.36 15.93
N GLU A 47 35.01 -10.63 17.18
CA GLU A 47 34.96 -9.63 18.25
C GLU A 47 36.09 -9.84 19.25
N ILE A 48 36.74 -8.74 19.65
CA ILE A 48 37.78 -8.73 20.67
C ILE A 48 37.55 -7.62 21.70
N THR A 49 38.01 -7.86 22.92
CA THR A 49 38.06 -6.88 24.00
C THR A 49 39.51 -6.56 24.34
N LEU A 50 39.85 -5.28 24.35
CA LEU A 50 41.18 -4.76 24.67
C LEU A 50 41.12 -3.97 26.00
N PRO A 51 42.22 -3.99 26.79
CA PRO A 51 42.27 -3.30 28.08
C PRO A 51 42.22 -1.77 27.89
N ALA A 52 41.29 -1.10 28.59
CA ALA A 52 41.11 0.36 28.47
C ALA A 52 42.38 1.16 28.86
N ALA A 53 43.22 0.60 29.74
CA ALA A 53 44.46 1.20 30.19
C ALA A 53 45.47 1.46 29.05
N ALA A 54 45.41 0.70 27.95
CA ALA A 54 46.29 0.89 26.80
C ALA A 54 45.98 2.16 25.98
N PHE A 55 44.91 2.90 26.32
CA PHE A 55 44.38 4.01 25.52
C PHE A 55 44.29 5.34 26.29
N ALA A 56 44.93 5.46 27.46
CA ALA A 56 44.95 6.68 28.30
C ALA A 56 46.32 7.40 28.24
N PRO A 57 46.38 8.76 28.20
CA PRO A 57 45.28 9.72 28.20
C PRO A 57 44.73 9.94 26.78
N LYS A 58 43.39 9.99 26.66
CA LYS A 58 42.60 10.05 25.42
C LYS A 58 43.18 11.06 24.42
N SER A 59 43.99 10.58 23.49
CA SER A 59 44.46 11.34 22.33
C SER A 59 43.24 11.88 21.58
N GLU A 60 43.20 13.18 21.28
CA GLU A 60 42.13 13.81 20.50
C GLU A 60 41.90 13.14 19.14
N LEU A 61 42.85 12.33 18.67
CA LEU A 61 42.88 11.69 17.35
C LEU A 61 42.73 10.16 17.40
N LEU A 62 42.09 9.62 18.44
CA LEU A 62 41.99 8.18 18.63
C LEU A 62 41.27 7.48 17.45
N ALA A 63 40.17 8.04 16.96
CA ALA A 63 39.45 7.50 15.80
C ALA A 63 40.34 7.47 14.54
N ALA A 64 41.14 8.51 14.31
CA ALA A 64 42.08 8.59 13.19
C ALA A 64 43.19 7.54 13.30
N ARG A 65 43.72 7.28 14.51
CA ARG A 65 44.72 6.21 14.75
C ARG A 65 44.16 4.82 14.45
N PHE A 66 42.91 4.55 14.83
CA PHE A 66 42.23 3.30 14.47
C PHE A 66 42.03 3.18 12.96
N LEU A 67 41.56 4.24 12.30
CA LEU A 67 41.37 4.26 10.85
C LEU A 67 42.69 4.04 10.11
N ILE A 68 43.78 4.65 10.54
CA ILE A 68 45.13 4.45 9.96
C ILE A 68 45.58 3.00 10.14
N ALA A 69 45.44 2.46 11.35
CA ALA A 69 45.85 1.08 11.60
C ALA A 69 45.07 0.09 10.71
N TYR A 70 43.77 0.29 10.58
CA TYR A 70 42.91 -0.51 9.72
C TYR A 70 43.30 -0.37 8.24
N ALA A 71 43.42 0.86 7.75
CA ALA A 71 43.74 1.14 6.36
C ALA A 71 45.13 0.62 5.98
N LYS A 72 46.14 0.75 6.85
CA LYS A 72 47.48 0.18 6.61
C LYS A 72 47.47 -1.33 6.56
N THR A 73 46.70 -1.97 7.44
CA THR A 73 46.53 -3.41 7.43
C THR A 73 45.98 -3.89 6.09
N LEU A 74 44.88 -3.30 5.63
CA LEU A 74 44.30 -3.59 4.31
C LEU A 74 45.27 -3.29 3.16
N ALA A 75 45.94 -2.14 3.22
CA ALA A 75 46.88 -1.69 2.19
C ALA A 75 48.07 -2.65 2.05
N ASN A 76 48.67 -3.06 3.16
CA ASN A 76 49.77 -4.02 3.16
C ASN A 76 49.31 -5.39 2.67
N ARG A 77 48.18 -5.89 3.19
CA ARG A 77 47.64 -7.21 2.84
C ARG A 77 47.30 -7.33 1.36
N PHE A 78 46.68 -6.30 0.80
CA PHE A 78 46.24 -6.30 -0.59
C PHE A 78 47.21 -5.59 -1.54
N SER A 79 48.41 -5.22 -1.07
CA SER A 79 49.45 -4.54 -1.87
C SER A 79 48.91 -3.28 -2.58
N ARG A 80 48.30 -2.39 -1.80
CA ARG A 80 47.70 -1.13 -2.26
C ARG A 80 48.35 0.06 -1.55
N ARG A 81 48.49 1.17 -2.28
CA ARG A 81 48.96 2.46 -1.74
C ARG A 81 47.83 3.43 -1.42
N SER A 82 46.63 3.16 -1.94
CA SER A 82 45.43 3.94 -1.72
C SER A 82 44.22 3.02 -1.55
N LEU A 83 43.27 3.48 -0.75
CA LEU A 83 42.04 2.77 -0.42
C LEU A 83 40.90 3.78 -0.30
N VAL A 84 39.67 3.32 -0.47
CA VAL A 84 38.48 4.03 0.00
C VAL A 84 37.93 3.27 1.19
N VAL A 85 37.67 3.98 2.27
CA VAL A 85 37.01 3.42 3.47
C VAL A 85 35.73 4.19 3.71
N ASP A 86 34.60 3.49 3.78
CA ASP A 86 33.31 4.08 4.12
C ASP A 86 33.22 4.33 5.62
N ARG A 87 33.21 5.61 6.01
CA ARG A 87 33.27 6.04 7.40
C ARG A 87 31.86 6.24 7.96
N TRP A 88 31.50 5.42 8.94
CA TRP A 88 30.22 5.52 9.64
C TRP A 88 30.25 6.53 10.77
N TYR A 89 29.22 7.36 10.87
CA TYR A 89 29.08 8.34 11.94
C TYR A 89 27.68 8.31 12.54
N SER A 90 27.55 8.78 13.78
CA SER A 90 26.26 9.07 14.39
C SER A 90 26.08 10.57 14.51
N GLU A 91 24.92 11.10 14.12
CA GLU A 91 24.51 12.49 14.28
C GLU A 91 24.07 12.84 15.70
N ARG A 92 24.35 11.98 16.67
CA ARG A 92 24.06 12.24 18.09
C ARG A 92 25.26 12.97 18.70
N GLY A 93 25.24 14.31 18.63
CA GLY A 93 26.28 15.20 19.17
C GLY A 93 25.72 16.57 19.61
N GLU A 94 26.59 17.56 19.86
CA GLU A 94 26.19 18.92 20.23
C GLU A 94 25.29 19.55 19.15
N GLY A 95 24.07 19.94 19.53
CA GLY A 95 23.08 20.55 18.64
C GLY A 95 21.91 19.64 18.24
N THR A 96 22.01 18.33 18.48
CA THR A 96 20.91 17.39 18.26
C THR A 96 19.93 17.47 19.44
N PRO A 97 18.61 17.69 19.22
CA PRO A 97 17.66 17.82 20.33
C PRO A 97 17.69 16.59 21.25
N ASN A 98 17.91 16.82 22.54
CA ASN A 98 17.79 15.77 23.56
C ASN A 98 16.38 15.14 23.46
N GLY A 99 16.31 13.85 23.12
CA GLY A 99 15.05 13.12 22.96
C GLY A 99 14.67 12.74 21.52
N LEU A 100 15.48 13.06 20.51
CA LEU A 100 15.22 12.62 19.12
C LEU A 100 15.42 11.11 18.96
N ILE A 101 14.34 10.36 18.69
CA ILE A 101 14.33 8.90 18.48
C ILE A 101 14.27 8.62 16.97
N GLY A 102 15.24 7.86 16.44
CA GLY A 102 15.36 7.52 15.00
C GLY A 102 16.79 7.13 14.59
N PRO A 103 16.99 6.54 13.40
CA PRO A 103 18.31 6.31 12.83
C PRO A 103 18.93 7.67 12.50
N LEU A 104 19.93 8.04 13.28
CA LEU A 104 20.71 9.28 13.14
C LEU A 104 22.14 8.85 12.87
N ASP A 105 22.30 8.06 11.82
CA ASP A 105 23.54 7.46 11.39
C ASP A 105 23.63 7.55 9.87
N GLY A 106 24.86 7.71 9.41
CA GLY A 106 25.17 7.86 8.01
C GLY A 106 26.60 7.43 7.76
N SER A 107 26.99 7.48 6.50
CA SER A 107 28.35 7.13 6.10
C SER A 107 28.85 8.07 5.01
N TYR A 108 30.16 8.27 4.93
CA TYR A 108 30.81 9.03 3.86
C TYR A 108 32.15 8.37 3.50
N PRO A 109 32.58 8.37 2.23
CA PRO A 109 33.83 7.75 1.84
C PRO A 109 35.02 8.62 2.24
N VAL A 110 36.06 7.98 2.75
CA VAL A 110 37.35 8.60 3.02
C VAL A 110 38.38 8.02 2.07
N VAL A 111 38.89 8.84 1.16
CA VAL A 111 39.92 8.44 0.18
C VAL A 111 41.29 8.57 0.83
N LEU A 112 41.88 7.44 1.20
CA LEU A 112 43.18 7.35 1.87
C LEU A 112 44.26 7.07 0.82
N ARG A 113 45.36 7.83 0.87
CA ARG A 113 46.45 7.77 -0.11
C ARG A 113 47.80 7.73 0.61
N ALA A 114 48.80 7.17 -0.07
CA ALA A 114 50.18 7.09 0.41
C ALA A 114 50.28 6.38 1.76
N MET A 115 49.61 5.23 1.88
CA MET A 115 49.59 4.42 3.11
C MET A 115 50.98 3.86 3.50
N ASP A 116 51.97 3.97 2.61
CA ASP A 116 53.38 3.65 2.82
C ASP A 116 54.19 4.79 3.48
N GLU A 117 53.62 5.98 3.68
CA GLU A 117 54.29 7.09 4.38
C GLU A 117 54.41 6.84 5.91
N PRO A 118 55.55 7.17 6.54
CA PRO A 118 55.73 7.00 7.97
C PRO A 118 55.11 8.15 8.81
N GLY A 119 54.67 7.81 10.02
CA GLY A 119 54.54 8.75 11.15
C GLY A 119 53.39 9.77 11.11
N TYR A 120 53.71 10.99 11.57
CA TYR A 120 52.79 12.08 11.95
C TYR A 120 52.12 12.80 10.77
N ASP A 121 52.77 12.81 9.60
CA ASP A 121 52.20 13.48 8.43
C ASP A 121 51.05 12.68 7.82
N LEU A 122 51.09 11.34 7.92
CA LEU A 122 49.94 10.50 7.57
C LEU A 122 48.77 10.74 8.52
N LEU A 123 49.02 10.88 9.83
CA LEU A 123 47.98 11.15 10.82
C LEU A 123 47.18 12.41 10.49
N ARG A 124 47.87 13.52 10.23
CA ARG A 124 47.21 14.79 9.85
C ARG A 124 46.49 14.71 8.50
N LYS A 125 47.03 13.95 7.54
CA LYS A 125 46.37 13.74 6.24
C LYS A 125 45.05 12.96 6.40
N VAL A 126 45.06 11.88 7.19
CA VAL A 126 43.86 11.07 7.44
C VAL A 126 42.84 11.85 8.24
N GLU A 127 43.25 12.53 9.31
CA GLU A 127 42.36 13.39 10.10
C GLU A 127 41.69 14.45 9.23
N ARG A 128 42.45 15.15 8.38
CA ARG A 128 41.90 16.16 7.48
C ARG A 128 40.95 15.54 6.44
N ALA A 129 41.26 14.35 5.92
CA ALA A 129 40.38 13.67 4.98
C ALA A 129 39.06 13.24 5.63
N ASP A 130 39.12 12.71 6.86
CA ASP A 130 37.95 12.34 7.66
C ASP A 130 37.09 13.57 7.98
N ALA A 131 37.71 14.64 8.50
CA ALA A 131 37.02 15.90 8.82
C ALA A 131 36.39 16.57 7.59
N ASN A 132 37.08 16.58 6.44
CA ASN A 132 36.52 17.12 5.20
C ASN A 132 35.38 16.26 4.67
N GLY A 133 35.49 14.93 4.73
CA GLY A 133 34.40 14.01 4.38
C GLY A 133 33.18 14.26 5.26
N HIS A 134 33.39 14.37 6.58
CA HIS A 134 32.34 14.72 7.52
C HIS A 134 31.71 16.09 7.22
N ALA A 135 32.48 17.11 6.87
CA ALA A 135 31.96 18.44 6.53
C ALA A 135 31.04 18.45 5.29
N HIS A 136 31.17 17.47 4.40
CA HIS A 136 30.35 17.30 3.19
C HIS A 136 29.40 16.08 3.27
N ARG A 137 29.11 15.62 4.50
CA ARG A 137 28.24 14.47 4.78
C ARG A 137 26.77 14.69 4.42
N SER A 138 26.37 15.89 3.99
CA SER A 138 25.02 16.12 3.47
C SER A 138 24.72 15.26 2.24
N MET A 139 25.78 14.79 1.55
CA MET A 139 25.74 13.67 0.61
C MET A 139 26.43 12.47 1.26
N ASP A 140 25.63 11.55 1.78
CA ASP A 140 26.12 10.28 2.33
C ASP A 140 26.63 9.34 1.23
N THR A 141 27.33 8.26 1.59
CA THR A 141 27.86 7.27 0.63
C THR A 141 26.80 6.76 -0.32
N SER A 142 25.58 6.52 0.17
CA SER A 142 24.44 6.08 -0.66
C SER A 142 24.08 7.12 -1.73
N SER A 143 23.97 8.39 -1.34
CA SER A 143 23.72 9.51 -2.25
C SER A 143 24.84 9.70 -3.26
N LEU A 144 26.08 9.42 -2.88
CA LEU A 144 27.25 9.50 -3.76
C LEU A 144 27.29 8.37 -4.79
N GLU A 145 26.99 7.14 -4.36
CA GLU A 145 26.84 5.99 -5.26
C GLU A 145 25.79 6.27 -6.34
N LEU A 146 24.69 6.93 -5.98
CA LEU A 146 23.64 7.32 -6.91
C LEU A 146 24.07 8.49 -7.82
N ALA A 147 24.62 9.57 -7.24
CA ALA A 147 24.96 10.78 -7.98
C ALA A 147 26.14 10.60 -8.95
N LEU A 148 27.00 9.62 -8.68
CA LEU A 148 28.23 9.35 -9.43
C LEU A 148 28.25 7.92 -9.99
N GLU A 149 27.09 7.26 -10.11
CA GLU A 149 26.98 5.84 -10.48
C GLU A 149 27.79 5.50 -11.74
N GLU A 150 27.65 6.31 -12.80
CA GLU A 150 28.35 6.09 -14.06
C GLU A 150 29.87 6.22 -13.90
N ASP A 151 30.36 7.24 -13.19
CA ASP A 151 31.81 7.44 -12.97
C ASP A 151 32.39 6.31 -12.12
N LEU A 152 31.70 5.94 -11.03
CA LEU A 152 32.11 4.85 -10.15
C LEU A 152 32.13 3.51 -10.89
N ARG A 153 31.10 3.22 -11.71
CA ARG A 153 31.00 2.00 -12.50
C ARG A 153 32.08 1.91 -13.56
N VAL A 154 32.29 2.98 -14.35
CA VAL A 154 33.30 3.02 -15.42
C VAL A 154 34.71 2.89 -14.87
N ARG A 155 34.98 3.47 -13.69
CA ARG A 155 36.28 3.42 -13.03
C ARG A 155 36.44 2.25 -12.08
N HIS A 156 35.43 1.38 -12.01
CA HIS A 156 35.38 0.22 -11.12
C HIS A 156 35.62 0.55 -9.65
N ILE A 157 35.13 1.69 -9.16
CA ILE A 157 35.26 2.12 -7.77
C ILE A 157 34.11 1.53 -6.96
N SER A 158 34.43 0.90 -5.82
CA SER A 158 33.45 0.48 -4.82
C SER A 158 33.64 1.28 -3.55
N LEU A 159 32.63 2.04 -3.14
CA LEU A 159 32.68 2.81 -1.89
C LEU A 159 32.46 1.91 -0.67
N ARG A 160 31.75 0.78 -0.84
CA ARG A 160 31.36 -0.13 0.25
C ARG A 160 32.25 -1.36 0.39
N GLN A 161 33.41 -1.39 -0.25
CA GLN A 161 34.30 -2.53 -0.07
C GLN A 161 34.83 -2.65 1.38
N PHE A 162 35.28 -1.52 1.94
CA PHE A 162 35.83 -1.47 3.29
C PHE A 162 35.05 -0.47 4.13
N GLY A 163 34.51 -0.91 5.27
CA GLY A 163 33.78 -0.05 6.21
C GLY A 163 34.59 0.23 7.49
N PHE A 164 34.40 1.41 8.08
CA PHE A 164 34.97 1.75 9.38
C PHE A 164 33.98 2.52 10.27
N ALA A 165 33.70 1.98 11.45
CA ALA A 165 32.85 2.59 12.46
C ALA A 165 33.61 2.76 13.79
N PHE A 166 33.42 3.89 14.44
CA PHE A 166 34.07 4.20 15.72
C PHE A 166 33.10 4.94 16.63
N LEU A 167 32.88 4.39 17.82
CA LEU A 167 32.05 4.97 18.88
C LEU A 167 32.94 5.39 20.05
N ASP A 168 32.79 6.63 20.50
CA ASP A 168 33.49 7.14 21.68
C ASP A 168 32.69 6.92 22.99
N GLY A 169 33.31 7.25 24.12
CA GLY A 169 32.75 6.97 25.45
C GLY A 169 31.40 7.64 25.72
N SER A 170 31.10 8.77 25.07
CA SER A 170 29.81 9.45 25.22
C SER A 170 28.68 8.67 24.54
N GLN A 171 28.97 8.10 23.36
CA GLN A 171 28.04 7.30 22.57
C GLN A 171 27.83 5.90 23.16
N VAL A 172 28.90 5.31 23.72
CA VAL A 172 28.85 3.97 24.33
C VAL A 172 28.03 3.97 25.62
N THR A 173 28.12 5.01 26.45
CA THR A 173 27.41 5.09 27.74
C THR A 173 25.87 5.09 27.56
N ALA A 174 25.36 5.67 26.47
CA ALA A 174 23.94 5.67 26.14
C ALA A 174 23.41 4.29 25.68
N LEU A 175 24.27 3.47 25.07
CA LEU A 175 23.89 2.18 24.46
C LEU A 175 24.10 0.98 25.39
N ALA A 176 25.15 1.04 26.22
CA ALA A 176 25.62 -0.09 27.02
C ALA A 176 24.63 -0.57 28.11
N ALA A 177 23.60 0.21 28.44
CA ALA A 177 22.60 -0.15 29.45
C ALA A 177 21.58 -1.20 28.96
N LEU A 178 21.42 -1.39 27.65
CA LEU A 178 20.35 -2.22 27.07
C LEU A 178 20.83 -3.23 26.01
N PHE A 179 21.91 -2.93 25.27
CA PHE A 179 22.42 -3.78 24.18
C PHE A 179 23.94 -3.74 24.07
N HIS A 180 24.53 -4.68 23.32
CA HIS A 180 25.95 -4.64 22.99
C HIS A 180 26.25 -3.39 22.12
N PRO A 181 27.20 -2.51 22.49
CA PRO A 181 27.38 -1.21 21.84
C PRO A 181 27.59 -1.27 20.33
N LEU A 182 28.29 -2.31 19.85
CA LEU A 182 28.55 -2.51 18.43
C LEU A 182 27.35 -3.05 17.65
N ASP A 183 26.33 -3.62 18.31
CA ASP A 183 25.14 -4.12 17.60
C ASP A 183 24.30 -2.99 16.99
N ALA A 184 24.41 -1.77 17.53
CA ALA A 184 23.73 -0.58 17.02
C ALA A 184 24.30 -0.05 15.69
N ILE A 185 25.52 -0.47 15.32
CA ILE A 185 26.24 -0.03 14.11
C ILE A 185 26.65 -1.22 13.20
N ALA A 186 26.08 -2.40 13.45
CA ALA A 186 26.54 -3.69 12.88
C ALA A 186 25.80 -4.16 11.62
N ALA A 187 24.93 -3.36 11.01
CA ALA A 187 24.31 -3.72 9.73
C ALA A 187 25.29 -3.49 8.57
N SER A 188 26.31 -4.34 8.44
CA SER A 188 27.37 -4.10 7.46
C SER A 188 26.94 -4.49 6.04
N ALA A 189 26.92 -3.47 5.18
CA ALA A 189 26.84 -3.58 3.73
C ALA A 189 28.22 -3.88 3.07
N HIS A 190 29.29 -4.11 3.86
CA HIS A 190 30.68 -4.16 3.39
C HIS A 190 31.24 -5.58 3.27
N GLU A 191 32.25 -5.74 2.42
CA GLU A 191 33.02 -7.00 2.34
C GLU A 191 33.86 -7.21 3.62
N ILE A 192 34.48 -6.12 4.12
CA ILE A 192 35.22 -6.10 5.40
C ILE A 192 34.93 -4.79 6.13
N GLN A 193 34.45 -4.86 7.37
CA GLN A 193 34.22 -3.69 8.21
C GLN A 193 34.86 -3.85 9.57
N LEU A 194 35.64 -2.85 10.00
CA LEU A 194 36.11 -2.73 11.37
C LEU A 194 35.21 -1.75 12.15
N SER A 195 34.68 -2.20 13.27
CA SER A 195 33.90 -1.38 14.20
C SER A 195 34.57 -1.35 15.57
N ALA A 196 34.75 -0.19 16.18
CA ALA A 196 35.35 -0.05 17.50
C ALA A 196 34.45 0.78 18.43
N ALA A 197 34.33 0.37 19.68
CA ALA A 197 33.65 1.10 20.74
C ALA A 197 34.62 1.29 21.90
N VAL A 198 34.95 2.53 22.19
CA VAL A 198 35.92 2.90 23.23
C VAL A 198 35.17 3.47 24.42
N SER A 199 35.32 2.85 25.59
CA SER A 199 34.78 3.33 26.85
C SER A 199 35.88 3.38 27.92
N GLU A 200 35.56 3.91 29.10
CA GLU A 200 36.49 3.91 30.23
C GLU A 200 36.72 2.50 30.81
N ALA A 201 35.77 1.59 30.62
CA ALA A 201 35.84 0.23 31.14
C ALA A 201 36.56 -0.74 30.19
N ALA A 202 36.29 -0.63 28.89
CA ALA A 202 36.83 -1.53 27.88
C ALA A 202 36.84 -0.90 26.47
N VAL A 203 37.71 -1.43 25.61
CA VAL A 203 37.70 -1.16 24.17
C VAL A 203 37.26 -2.43 23.45
N VAL A 204 36.10 -2.40 22.79
CA VAL A 204 35.60 -3.54 22.02
C VAL A 204 35.80 -3.26 20.54
N CYS A 205 36.45 -4.18 19.83
CA CYS A 205 36.58 -4.12 18.37
C CYS A 205 35.87 -5.32 17.75
N ARG A 206 35.23 -5.11 16.61
CA ARG A 206 34.59 -6.16 15.82
C ARG A 206 34.99 -6.02 14.37
N LEU A 207 35.58 -7.07 13.81
CA LEU A 207 35.78 -7.24 12.39
C LEU A 207 34.60 -8.05 11.83
N THR A 208 33.80 -7.40 11.00
CA THR A 208 32.67 -8.00 10.28
C THR A 208 33.10 -8.32 8.86
N VAL A 209 32.92 -9.55 8.41
CA VAL A 209 33.35 -10.01 7.07
C VAL A 209 32.24 -10.74 6.33
N ASP A 210 32.19 -10.54 5.02
CA ASP A 210 31.43 -11.38 4.10
C ASP A 210 32.13 -12.73 3.94
N LEU A 211 31.48 -13.82 4.36
CA LEU A 211 32.09 -15.16 4.28
C LEU A 211 32.14 -15.73 2.87
N ASP A 212 31.44 -15.12 1.90
CA ASP A 212 31.60 -15.45 0.49
C ASP A 212 32.84 -14.77 -0.12
N VAL A 213 33.46 -13.80 0.59
CA VAL A 213 34.62 -13.03 0.11
C VAL A 213 35.86 -13.29 0.95
N VAL A 214 35.71 -13.40 2.27
CA VAL A 214 36.80 -13.51 3.23
C VAL A 214 36.53 -14.65 4.20
N GLU A 215 37.38 -15.67 4.15
CA GLU A 215 37.33 -16.79 5.08
C GLU A 215 37.73 -16.38 6.50
N GLU A 216 37.25 -17.14 7.50
CA GLU A 216 37.57 -16.91 8.92
C GLU A 216 39.08 -16.83 9.19
N ALA A 217 39.89 -17.69 8.57
CA ALA A 217 41.34 -17.67 8.74
C ALA A 217 41.96 -16.33 8.28
N THR A 218 41.45 -15.78 7.18
CA THR A 218 41.89 -14.47 6.68
C THR A 218 41.40 -13.33 7.58
N ALA A 219 40.18 -13.42 8.09
CA ALA A 219 39.66 -12.44 9.06
C ALA A 219 40.49 -12.39 10.36
N ARG A 220 40.92 -13.57 10.86
CA ARG A 220 41.81 -13.66 12.03
C ARG A 220 43.18 -13.04 11.76
N LEU A 221 43.79 -13.34 10.61
CA LEU A 221 45.05 -12.73 10.20
C LEU A 221 44.96 -11.20 10.08
N LEU A 222 43.89 -10.69 9.45
CA LEU A 222 43.65 -9.25 9.34
C LEU A 222 43.53 -8.59 10.72
N LEU A 223 42.90 -9.26 11.69
CA LEU A 223 42.80 -8.73 13.03
C LEU A 223 44.15 -8.70 13.75
N ASP A 224 44.95 -9.76 13.63
CA ASP A 224 46.29 -9.82 14.24
C ASP A 224 47.22 -8.75 13.64
N GLU A 225 47.22 -8.59 12.31
CA GLU A 225 47.95 -7.53 11.61
C GLU A 225 47.47 -6.13 12.06
N PHE A 226 46.15 -5.95 12.21
CA PHE A 226 45.56 -4.71 12.72
C PHE A 226 46.01 -4.39 14.14
N LEU A 227 46.05 -5.37 15.05
CA LEU A 227 46.51 -5.15 16.42
C LEU A 227 47.98 -4.75 16.47
N GLY A 228 48.82 -5.35 15.62
CA GLY A 228 50.23 -4.96 15.47
C GLY A 228 50.38 -3.51 15.02
N GLU A 229 49.64 -3.11 13.98
CA GLU A 229 49.68 -1.73 13.50
C GLU A 229 49.07 -0.75 14.51
N LEU A 230 47.97 -1.10 15.17
CA LEU A 230 47.34 -0.26 16.20
C LEU A 230 48.28 -0.05 17.39
N SER A 231 49.02 -1.10 17.80
CA SER A 231 50.04 -1.01 18.85
C SER A 231 51.13 0.01 18.49
N SER A 232 51.55 0.03 17.21
CA SER A 232 52.49 1.02 16.69
C SER A 232 51.87 2.42 16.62
N GLN A 233 50.60 2.54 16.19
CA GLN A 233 49.92 3.83 16.13
C GLN A 233 49.65 4.42 17.51
N LEU A 234 49.56 3.60 18.56
CA LEU A 234 49.35 4.06 19.94
C LEU A 234 50.65 4.18 20.74
N GLU A 235 51.80 3.83 20.14
CA GLU A 235 53.11 3.85 20.79
C GLU A 235 53.15 3.04 22.11
N THR A 236 52.44 1.92 22.11
CA THR A 236 52.37 1.01 23.27
C THR A 236 53.73 0.35 23.55
N SER A 237 54.00 0.01 24.81
CA SER A 237 55.26 -0.64 25.22
C SER A 237 55.42 -2.10 24.78
N GLY A 238 54.37 -2.70 24.23
CA GLY A 238 54.31 -4.07 23.73
C GLY A 238 53.03 -4.30 22.91
N PRO A 239 52.88 -5.45 22.23
CA PRO A 239 51.73 -5.71 21.37
C PRO A 239 50.43 -5.72 22.18
N LEU A 240 49.37 -5.14 21.63
CA LEU A 240 48.02 -5.24 22.15
C LEU A 240 47.55 -6.70 22.09
N VAL A 241 47.29 -7.27 23.27
CA VAL A 241 46.75 -8.63 23.41
C VAL A 241 45.28 -8.53 23.83
N PRO A 242 44.34 -9.16 23.10
CA PRO A 242 42.95 -9.24 23.51
C PRO A 242 42.77 -10.01 24.81
N GLU A 243 41.93 -9.50 25.71
CA GLU A 243 41.48 -10.20 26.92
C GLU A 243 40.46 -11.29 26.58
N ALA A 244 39.68 -11.08 25.52
CA ALA A 244 38.72 -12.01 24.99
C ALA A 244 38.68 -11.92 23.46
N MET A 245 38.41 -13.05 22.81
CA MET A 245 38.20 -13.15 21.37
C MET A 245 37.04 -14.11 21.10
N LEU A 246 36.09 -13.69 20.28
CA LEU A 246 34.90 -14.47 19.97
C LEU A 246 34.59 -14.40 18.48
N TRP A 247 34.44 -15.57 17.85
CA TRP A 247 33.97 -15.69 16.47
C TRP A 247 32.52 -16.14 16.47
N ARG A 248 31.67 -15.45 15.71
CA ARG A 248 30.27 -15.83 15.49
C ARG A 248 29.97 -15.76 14.01
N VAL A 249 29.15 -16.70 13.53
CA VAL A 249 28.56 -16.60 12.20
C VAL A 249 27.09 -16.26 12.37
N ARG A 250 26.61 -15.26 11.64
CA ARG A 250 25.17 -14.94 11.55
C ARG A 250 24.69 -15.19 10.13
N GLU A 251 23.56 -15.87 10.01
CA GLU A 251 22.79 -15.89 8.77
C GLU A 251 21.97 -14.61 8.70
N TRP A 252 22.04 -13.91 7.57
CA TRP A 252 21.25 -12.72 7.35
C TRP A 252 19.78 -13.11 7.08
N SER A 253 18.87 -12.78 8.01
CA SER A 253 17.44 -13.15 7.91
C SER A 253 16.59 -12.17 7.08
N GLY A 254 17.21 -11.43 6.16
CA GLY A 254 16.57 -10.65 5.10
C GLY A 254 15.25 -9.94 5.41
N GLN A 255 15.30 -8.70 5.88
CA GLN A 255 14.53 -7.66 5.20
C GLN A 255 15.51 -6.75 4.48
N PRO A 256 15.46 -6.67 3.14
CA PRO A 256 16.14 -5.61 2.43
C PRO A 256 15.58 -4.27 2.93
N SER A 257 16.44 -3.33 3.32
CA SER A 257 16.07 -1.93 3.12
C SER A 257 15.89 -1.78 1.62
N ALA A 258 14.65 -1.59 1.16
CA ALA A 258 14.42 -1.26 -0.23
C ALA A 258 15.31 -0.07 -0.57
N SER A 259 16.21 -0.25 -1.56
CA SER A 259 16.86 0.88 -2.20
C SER A 259 15.74 1.76 -2.75
N VAL A 260 15.52 2.91 -2.11
CA VAL A 260 14.69 3.95 -2.68
C VAL A 260 15.46 4.43 -3.90
N ASN A 261 14.98 4.10 -5.10
CA ASN A 261 15.30 4.89 -6.28
C ASN A 261 14.86 6.32 -5.95
N VAL A 262 15.78 7.19 -5.52
CA VAL A 262 15.53 8.62 -5.57
C VAL A 262 15.79 9.05 -7.01
N GLU A 263 14.88 8.66 -7.90
CA GLU A 263 14.36 9.73 -8.76
C GLU A 263 13.93 10.83 -7.79
N ARG A 264 14.44 12.06 -7.94
CA ARG A 264 13.91 13.19 -7.16
C ARG A 264 12.41 13.03 -7.13
N SER A 265 11.85 12.84 -5.94
CA SER A 265 10.40 12.76 -5.85
C SER A 265 9.91 14.06 -6.45
N LEU A 266 8.92 13.99 -7.34
CA LEU A 266 8.26 15.21 -7.84
C LEU A 266 7.70 16.06 -6.68
N LEU A 267 7.69 15.49 -5.47
CA LEU A 267 7.21 16.04 -4.22
C LEU A 267 8.32 16.69 -3.36
N ASP A 268 9.59 16.65 -3.77
CA ASP A 268 10.69 17.30 -3.03
C ASP A 268 10.46 18.83 -2.98
N GLY A 269 10.17 19.36 -1.78
CA GLY A 269 9.84 20.76 -1.57
C GLY A 269 8.35 21.11 -1.72
N VAL A 270 7.48 20.13 -2.01
CA VAL A 270 6.04 20.30 -1.93
C VAL A 270 5.64 20.34 -0.44
N PRO A 271 4.96 21.41 0.02
CA PRO A 271 4.54 21.51 1.41
C PRO A 271 3.51 20.42 1.74
N ASN A 272 3.39 20.08 3.02
CA ASN A 272 2.39 19.13 3.53
C ASN A 272 2.53 17.66 3.07
N VAL A 273 3.66 17.28 2.46
CA VAL A 273 3.95 15.87 2.15
C VAL A 273 4.58 15.16 3.36
N GLU A 274 4.03 14.01 3.74
CA GLU A 274 4.64 13.11 4.74
C GLU A 274 5.60 12.14 4.07
N ARG A 275 5.12 11.37 3.10
CA ARG A 275 5.90 10.41 2.32
C ARG A 275 5.19 10.02 1.02
N GLU A 276 5.96 9.70 -0.01
CA GLU A 276 5.45 9.04 -1.22
C GLU A 276 5.10 7.58 -0.90
N ILE A 277 4.04 7.08 -1.52
CA ILE A 277 3.58 5.69 -1.39
C ILE A 277 3.29 5.10 -2.77
N ALA A 278 3.36 3.78 -2.88
CA ALA A 278 2.96 3.08 -4.09
C ALA A 278 1.43 3.06 -4.24
N VAL A 279 0.96 3.09 -5.50
CA VAL A 279 -0.45 2.83 -5.83
C VAL A 279 -0.70 1.33 -5.88
N THR A 280 -1.82 0.87 -5.29
CA THR A 280 -2.26 -0.54 -5.39
C THR A 280 -2.69 -0.88 -6.82
N SER A 281 -2.78 -2.16 -7.18
CA SER A 281 -3.20 -2.57 -8.52
C SER A 281 -4.63 -2.14 -8.85
N THR A 282 -5.55 -2.16 -7.88
CA THR A 282 -6.92 -1.66 -8.05
C THR A 282 -6.94 -0.14 -8.28
N GLN A 283 -6.19 0.63 -7.49
CA GLN A 283 -6.06 2.08 -7.68
C GLN A 283 -5.44 2.42 -9.04
N LEU A 284 -4.43 1.66 -9.48
CA LEU A 284 -3.80 1.87 -10.78
C LEU A 284 -4.80 1.71 -11.93
N GLY A 285 -5.62 0.65 -11.90
CA GLY A 285 -6.69 0.45 -12.90
C GLY A 285 -7.70 1.60 -12.90
N LEU A 286 -8.12 2.04 -11.71
CA LEU A 286 -9.06 3.15 -11.58
C LEU A 286 -8.46 4.51 -12.02
N LEU A 287 -7.18 4.76 -11.76
CA LEU A 287 -6.48 5.96 -12.24
C LEU A 287 -6.37 5.99 -13.76
N ARG A 288 -6.04 4.85 -14.39
CA ARG A 288 -6.03 4.72 -15.86
C ARG A 288 -7.39 5.01 -16.45
N PHE A 289 -8.44 4.48 -15.83
CA PHE A 289 -9.82 4.76 -16.21
C PHE A 289 -10.15 6.26 -16.13
N GLN A 290 -9.91 6.88 -14.97
CA GLN A 290 -10.30 8.28 -14.73
C GLN A 290 -9.61 9.26 -15.68
N GLU A 291 -8.38 8.94 -16.02
CA GLU A 291 -7.50 9.78 -16.83
C GLU A 291 -7.40 9.31 -18.29
N HIS A 292 -8.27 8.38 -18.72
CA HIS A 292 -8.32 7.95 -20.11
C HIS A 292 -8.72 9.15 -21.00
N PRO A 293 -8.07 9.35 -22.16
CA PRO A 293 -8.34 10.50 -23.03
C PRO A 293 -9.82 10.58 -23.46
N ASP A 294 -10.42 9.42 -23.75
CA ASP A 294 -11.81 9.31 -24.17
C ASP A 294 -12.81 9.27 -23.01
N ALA A 295 -12.36 9.36 -21.75
CA ALA A 295 -13.26 9.33 -20.60
C ALA A 295 -14.20 10.56 -20.64
N THR A 296 -15.51 10.31 -20.64
CA THR A 296 -16.53 11.34 -20.56
C THR A 296 -16.69 11.87 -19.13
N ALA A 297 -17.46 12.94 -19.00
CA ALA A 297 -17.88 13.47 -17.71
C ALA A 297 -18.60 12.41 -16.84
N HIS A 298 -19.50 11.65 -17.46
CA HIS A 298 -20.27 10.59 -16.80
C HIS A 298 -19.36 9.47 -16.34
N ALA A 299 -18.43 9.03 -17.20
CA ALA A 299 -17.44 8.00 -16.86
C ALA A 299 -16.64 8.41 -15.62
N ARG A 300 -16.14 9.65 -15.58
CA ARG A 300 -15.37 10.13 -14.43
C ARG A 300 -16.18 10.22 -13.13
N ALA A 301 -17.50 10.39 -13.22
CA ALA A 301 -18.38 10.41 -12.07
C ALA A 301 -18.80 9.01 -11.57
N ALA A 302 -18.58 7.95 -12.35
CA ALA A 302 -19.02 6.58 -12.04
C ALA A 302 -18.43 6.02 -10.74
N PHE A 303 -17.22 6.47 -10.38
CA PHE A 303 -16.50 6.01 -9.19
C PHE A 303 -16.49 7.03 -8.04
N LEU A 304 -17.35 8.05 -8.13
CA LEU A 304 -17.63 8.95 -7.02
C LEU A 304 -18.73 8.35 -6.14
N VAL A 305 -18.47 8.36 -4.85
CA VAL A 305 -19.43 8.05 -3.80
C VAL A 305 -19.90 9.37 -3.23
N SER A 306 -21.21 9.60 -3.23
CA SER A 306 -21.83 10.72 -2.52
C SER A 306 -22.93 10.17 -1.62
N LYS A 307 -22.99 10.70 -0.39
CA LYS A 307 -23.88 10.24 0.64
C LYS A 307 -24.39 11.43 1.43
N GLU A 308 -25.71 11.59 1.44
CA GLU A 308 -26.40 12.75 2.01
C GLU A 308 -27.34 12.32 3.13
N PHE A 309 -27.33 13.07 4.24
CA PHE A 309 -28.15 12.74 5.41
C PHE A 309 -28.56 13.99 6.17
N LYS A 310 -29.77 13.97 6.70
CA LYS A 310 -30.27 14.96 7.66
C LYS A 310 -30.01 14.47 9.07
N ILE A 311 -29.43 15.32 9.92
CA ILE A 311 -29.10 15.00 11.31
C ILE A 311 -29.81 15.97 12.25
N ARG A 312 -30.41 15.43 13.32
CA ARG A 312 -31.08 16.19 14.38
C ARG A 312 -30.74 15.63 15.78
N PRO A 313 -30.53 16.48 16.80
CA PRO A 313 -30.38 17.94 16.71
C PRO A 313 -29.12 18.33 15.91
N GLN A 314 -28.92 19.63 15.69
CA GLN A 314 -27.67 20.13 15.09
C GLN A 314 -26.44 19.57 15.80
N MET A 315 -25.43 19.20 15.02
CA MET A 315 -24.23 18.56 15.52
C MET A 315 -23.16 19.59 15.87
N ASP A 316 -22.37 19.29 16.90
CA ASP A 316 -21.10 19.98 17.12
C ASP A 316 -20.14 19.64 15.96
N ALA A 317 -20.12 20.52 14.96
CA ALA A 317 -19.33 20.36 13.74
C ALA A 317 -17.82 20.32 14.01
N GLU A 318 -17.35 21.01 15.05
CA GLU A 318 -15.93 21.05 15.42
C GLU A 318 -15.52 19.72 16.07
N ARG A 319 -16.42 19.11 16.85
CA ARG A 319 -16.27 17.73 17.33
C ARG A 319 -16.31 16.70 16.20
N LEU A 320 -17.17 16.88 15.19
CA LEU A 320 -17.18 16.02 14.00
C LEU A 320 -15.87 16.14 13.23
N ARG A 321 -15.39 17.37 12.99
CA ARG A 321 -14.12 17.63 12.31
C ARG A 321 -12.98 16.87 12.98
N ARG A 322 -12.81 17.00 14.30
CA ARG A 322 -11.78 16.28 15.08
C ARG A 322 -11.95 14.76 15.04
N ALA A 323 -13.19 14.26 15.05
CA ALA A 323 -13.45 12.84 14.92
C ALA A 323 -12.94 12.33 13.56
N ILE A 324 -13.26 13.02 12.47
CA ILE A 324 -12.77 12.66 11.12
C ILE A 324 -11.25 12.79 11.01
N GLU A 325 -10.63 13.83 11.59
CA GLU A 325 -9.16 13.95 11.65
C GLU A 325 -8.51 12.75 12.33
N THR A 326 -9.12 12.28 13.42
CA THR A 326 -8.66 11.07 14.13
C THR A 326 -8.71 9.86 13.20
N ILE A 327 -9.77 9.72 12.40
CA ILE A 327 -9.92 8.61 11.45
C ILE A 327 -8.91 8.74 10.31
N MET A 328 -8.70 9.94 9.77
CA MET A 328 -7.70 10.19 8.72
C MET A 328 -6.26 9.95 9.18
N ALA A 329 -5.94 10.28 10.43
CA ALA A 329 -4.64 9.98 11.03
C ALA A 329 -4.41 8.46 11.17
N ARG A 330 -5.48 7.70 11.42
CA ARG A 330 -5.44 6.23 11.56
C ARG A 330 -5.39 5.49 10.24
N HIS A 331 -6.09 6.00 9.22
CA HIS A 331 -6.20 5.36 7.90
C HIS A 331 -5.46 6.17 6.85
N GLU A 332 -4.22 5.78 6.55
CA GLU A 332 -3.32 6.44 5.59
C GLU A 332 -4.01 6.79 4.26
N VAL A 333 -4.90 5.92 3.76
CA VAL A 333 -5.57 6.10 2.47
C VAL A 333 -6.44 7.36 2.44
N MET A 334 -7.05 7.76 3.56
CA MET A 334 -7.99 8.89 3.59
C MET A 334 -7.28 10.25 3.44
N ARG A 335 -5.97 10.28 3.68
CA ARG A 335 -5.10 11.44 3.49
C ARG A 335 -4.14 11.26 2.31
N THR A 336 -4.44 10.31 1.42
CA THR A 336 -3.65 10.07 0.21
C THR A 336 -4.06 11.05 -0.89
N ARG A 337 -3.05 11.58 -1.60
CA ARG A 337 -3.19 12.34 -2.86
C ARG A 337 -2.55 11.57 -3.99
N PHE A 338 -3.14 11.65 -5.18
CA PHE A 338 -2.63 10.99 -6.38
C PHE A 338 -2.12 12.06 -7.35
N PHE A 339 -1.16 11.71 -8.19
CA PHE A 339 -0.59 12.62 -9.18
C PHE A 339 -0.02 11.84 -10.37
N ARG A 340 0.17 12.54 -11.48
CA ARG A 340 0.86 11.99 -12.66
C ARG A 340 2.36 11.89 -12.40
N LYS A 341 2.94 10.70 -12.62
CA LYS A 341 4.38 10.44 -12.50
C LYS A 341 4.92 9.89 -13.81
N GLY A 342 5.41 10.77 -14.69
CA GLY A 342 5.83 10.41 -16.05
C GLY A 342 4.68 9.79 -16.85
N ALA A 343 4.88 8.59 -17.39
CA ALA A 343 3.84 7.81 -18.07
C ALA A 343 2.88 7.06 -17.11
N GLY A 344 3.17 7.06 -15.81
CA GLY A 344 2.39 6.36 -14.79
C GLY A 344 1.76 7.30 -13.77
N TYR A 345 1.51 6.76 -12.58
CA TYR A 345 0.87 7.45 -11.47
C TYR A 345 1.68 7.26 -10.19
N GLY A 346 1.70 8.30 -9.36
CA GLY A 346 2.24 8.26 -8.01
C GLY A 346 1.16 8.62 -6.99
N ALA A 347 1.44 8.33 -5.72
CA ALA A 347 0.61 8.75 -4.60
C ALA A 347 1.48 9.21 -3.44
N TYR A 348 0.95 10.08 -2.59
CA TYR A 348 1.61 10.50 -1.36
C TYR A 348 0.63 10.71 -0.22
N LEU A 349 1.13 10.57 0.99
CA LEU A 349 0.39 10.87 2.21
C LEU A 349 0.58 12.34 2.58
N GLU A 350 -0.52 13.04 2.83
CA GLU A 350 -0.46 14.36 3.46
C GLU A 350 -0.12 14.25 4.93
N ARG A 351 0.76 15.12 5.42
CA ARG A 351 1.09 15.21 6.86
C ARG A 351 -0.10 15.70 7.68
N THR A 352 -0.81 16.69 7.15
CA THR A 352 -2.04 17.22 7.73
C THR A 352 -3.13 17.22 6.65
N PRO A 353 -4.25 16.51 6.84
CA PRO A 353 -5.34 16.55 5.86
C PRO A 353 -5.87 17.98 5.69
N THR A 354 -5.94 18.46 4.44
CA THR A 354 -6.51 19.78 4.10
C THR A 354 -7.80 19.63 3.30
N GLU A 355 -8.64 20.67 3.34
CA GLU A 355 -9.83 20.83 2.47
C GLU A 355 -10.85 19.67 2.51
N PHE A 356 -10.79 18.82 3.53
CA PHE A 356 -11.69 17.68 3.70
C PHE A 356 -12.96 18.01 4.49
N PHE A 357 -13.01 19.14 5.20
CA PHE A 357 -14.14 19.50 6.06
C PHE A 357 -14.50 20.96 5.94
N ARG A 358 -15.79 21.26 5.76
CA ARG A 358 -16.31 22.63 5.82
C ARG A 358 -17.72 22.70 6.39
N VAL A 359 -18.05 23.87 6.93
CA VAL A 359 -19.40 24.22 7.39
C VAL A 359 -19.91 25.36 6.53
N GLU A 360 -21.07 25.18 5.91
CA GLU A 360 -21.74 26.18 5.09
C GLU A 360 -23.04 26.59 5.78
N GLN A 361 -23.36 27.88 5.82
CA GLN A 361 -24.62 28.40 6.36
C GLN A 361 -25.48 28.88 5.19
N VAL A 362 -26.72 28.39 5.12
CA VAL A 362 -27.72 28.79 4.12
C VAL A 362 -28.98 29.31 4.81
N ALA A 363 -29.91 29.91 4.05
CA ALA A 363 -31.08 30.58 4.60
C ALA A 363 -32.12 29.60 5.15
N ASP A 364 -32.43 28.55 4.39
CA ASP A 364 -33.50 27.59 4.72
C ASP A 364 -33.21 26.16 4.21
N GLU A 365 -34.15 25.24 4.47
CA GLU A 365 -34.01 23.83 4.08
C GLU A 365 -34.03 23.62 2.56
N ALA A 366 -34.76 24.46 1.81
CA ALA A 366 -34.85 24.32 0.36
C ALA A 366 -33.49 24.66 -0.28
N GLU A 367 -32.87 25.75 0.15
CA GLU A 367 -31.50 26.12 -0.27
C GLU A 367 -30.49 25.05 0.16
N ALA A 368 -30.66 24.45 1.35
CA ALA A 368 -29.79 23.37 1.81
C ALA A 368 -29.88 22.12 0.92
N MET A 369 -31.08 21.75 0.46
CA MET A 369 -31.28 20.61 -0.44
C MET A 369 -30.74 20.86 -1.85
N GLU A 370 -30.90 22.09 -2.36
CA GLU A 370 -30.30 22.51 -3.63
C GLU A 370 -28.77 22.44 -3.54
N ARG A 371 -28.20 23.00 -2.47
CA ARG A 371 -26.77 22.97 -2.23
C ARG A 371 -26.24 21.54 -2.08
N ALA A 372 -26.96 20.66 -1.38
CA ALA A 372 -26.60 19.24 -1.29
C ALA A 372 -26.59 18.56 -2.67
N THR A 373 -27.53 18.89 -3.54
CA THR A 373 -27.61 18.39 -4.92
C THR A 373 -26.40 18.83 -5.76
N GLU A 374 -25.97 20.09 -5.62
CA GLU A 374 -24.76 20.60 -6.27
C GLU A 374 -23.50 19.87 -5.79
N LEU A 375 -23.36 19.74 -4.47
CA LEU A 375 -22.23 19.03 -3.85
C LEU A 375 -22.18 17.57 -4.27
N ALA A 376 -23.33 16.91 -4.41
CA ALA A 376 -23.42 15.52 -4.89
C ALA A 376 -22.89 15.36 -6.33
N GLN A 377 -22.99 16.40 -7.16
CA GLN A 377 -22.51 16.40 -8.55
C GLN A 377 -21.08 16.93 -8.72
N GLU A 378 -20.51 17.59 -7.71
CA GLU A 378 -19.16 18.17 -7.76
C GLU A 378 -18.10 17.12 -8.17
N ARG A 379 -17.20 17.42 -9.09
CA ARG A 379 -16.15 16.45 -9.46
C ARG A 379 -15.03 16.44 -8.43
N ILE A 380 -14.33 15.31 -8.35
CA ILE A 380 -13.08 15.20 -7.60
C ILE A 380 -11.99 14.89 -8.63
N ASP A 381 -11.15 15.87 -8.92
CA ASP A 381 -9.95 15.66 -9.72
C ASP A 381 -8.96 14.77 -8.96
N ILE A 382 -8.14 14.00 -9.69
CA ILE A 382 -7.24 12.99 -9.09
C ILE A 382 -6.21 13.59 -8.11
N GLU A 383 -5.92 14.88 -8.23
CA GLU A 383 -4.97 15.61 -7.37
C GLU A 383 -5.64 16.23 -6.13
N ALA A 384 -6.97 16.24 -6.08
CA ALA A 384 -7.74 16.88 -5.02
C ALA A 384 -7.95 15.94 -3.82
N PRO A 385 -8.43 16.45 -2.65
CA PRO A 385 -8.81 15.59 -1.54
C PRO A 385 -9.89 14.59 -1.95
N MET A 386 -9.60 13.32 -1.73
CA MET A 386 -10.43 12.18 -2.14
C MET A 386 -11.58 11.88 -1.20
N PHE A 387 -11.62 12.51 -0.03
CA PHE A 387 -12.70 12.42 0.94
C PHE A 387 -13.02 13.81 1.46
N ARG A 388 -14.30 14.20 1.41
CA ARG A 388 -14.79 15.53 1.79
C ARG A 388 -16.09 15.42 2.56
N VAL A 389 -16.28 16.28 3.55
CA VAL A 389 -17.50 16.39 4.34
C VAL A 389 -17.91 17.85 4.42
N THR A 390 -19.15 18.12 3.99
CA THR A 390 -19.76 19.45 4.12
C THR A 390 -20.94 19.35 5.07
N VAL A 391 -20.93 20.16 6.11
CA VAL A 391 -22.08 20.35 7.01
C VAL A 391 -22.82 21.62 6.58
N ILE A 392 -24.04 21.48 6.06
CA ILE A 392 -24.90 22.58 5.65
C ILE A 392 -25.86 22.89 6.79
N ARG A 393 -25.75 24.10 7.34
CA ARG A 393 -26.58 24.59 8.43
C ARG A 393 -27.71 25.47 7.91
N PHE A 394 -28.91 25.20 8.40
CA PHE A 394 -30.11 25.98 8.16
C PHE A 394 -31.01 25.86 9.40
N GLY A 395 -31.62 26.96 9.83
CA GLY A 395 -32.38 27.00 11.09
C GLY A 395 -31.54 26.60 12.32
N SER A 396 -32.22 26.08 13.37
CA SER A 396 -31.60 25.74 14.66
C SER A 396 -31.77 24.29 15.12
N GLU A 397 -32.48 23.46 14.34
CA GLU A 397 -32.90 22.12 14.79
C GLU A 397 -32.15 20.97 14.12
N CYS A 398 -31.62 21.16 12.92
CA CYS A 398 -30.98 20.11 12.15
C CYS A 398 -29.88 20.63 11.22
N ASP A 399 -29.02 19.71 10.79
CA ASP A 399 -28.00 19.93 9.75
C ASP A 399 -28.24 18.95 8.60
N LEU A 400 -27.85 19.34 7.38
CA LEU A 400 -27.61 18.41 6.28
C LEU A 400 -26.11 18.13 6.19
N ILE A 401 -25.74 16.87 6.01
CA ILE A 401 -24.34 16.48 5.79
C ILE A 401 -24.22 15.81 4.45
N VAL A 402 -23.24 16.26 3.66
CA VAL A 402 -22.82 15.64 2.41
C VAL A 402 -21.42 15.08 2.62
N ALA A 403 -21.31 13.75 2.64
CA ALA A 403 -20.05 13.03 2.64
C ALA A 403 -19.75 12.53 1.24
N LYS A 404 -18.66 13.01 0.67
CA LYS A 404 -18.23 12.68 -0.70
C LYS A 404 -16.87 12.01 -0.67
N ALA A 405 -16.72 10.93 -1.43
CA ALA A 405 -15.47 10.22 -1.56
C ALA A 405 -15.24 9.72 -2.97
N HIS A 406 -13.98 9.52 -3.35
CA HIS A 406 -13.65 8.76 -4.55
C HIS A 406 -13.35 7.30 -4.18
N HIS A 407 -13.78 6.35 -5.01
CA HIS A 407 -13.39 4.95 -4.85
C HIS A 407 -11.88 4.69 -4.90
N LEU A 408 -11.01 5.67 -5.14
CA LEU A 408 -9.56 5.50 -5.02
C LEU A 408 -9.14 5.25 -3.56
N VAL A 409 -9.94 5.72 -2.59
CA VAL A 409 -9.60 5.67 -1.16
C VAL A 409 -10.63 4.94 -0.31
N VAL A 410 -11.77 4.54 -0.88
CA VAL A 410 -12.84 3.82 -0.16
C VAL A 410 -13.52 2.78 -1.05
N ASP A 411 -14.06 1.74 -0.41
CA ASP A 411 -15.06 0.84 -0.97
C ASP A 411 -16.27 0.72 -0.02
N GLY A 412 -17.28 -0.06 -0.41
CA GLY A 412 -18.50 -0.23 0.39
C GLY A 412 -18.23 -0.72 1.82
N TYR A 413 -17.22 -1.58 2.02
CA TYR A 413 -16.82 -2.05 3.35
C TYR A 413 -16.16 -0.93 4.16
N SER A 414 -15.24 -0.18 3.52
CA SER A 414 -14.54 0.96 4.10
C SER A 414 -15.50 2.05 4.59
N LEU A 415 -16.57 2.34 3.84
CA LEU A 415 -17.57 3.32 4.25
C LEU A 415 -18.23 2.95 5.58
N GLY A 416 -18.54 1.65 5.78
CA GLY A 416 -19.07 1.14 7.04
C GLY A 416 -18.11 1.36 8.22
N LEU A 417 -16.82 1.09 8.01
CA LEU A 417 -15.77 1.32 9.01
C LEU A 417 -15.61 2.81 9.34
N ILE A 418 -15.50 3.67 8.31
CA ILE A 418 -15.31 5.11 8.48
C ILE A 418 -16.44 5.69 9.32
N VAL A 419 -17.70 5.33 9.03
CA VAL A 419 -18.84 5.82 9.79
C VAL A 419 -18.79 5.33 11.24
N GLU A 420 -18.58 4.03 11.46
CA GLU A 420 -18.54 3.48 12.81
C GLU A 420 -17.42 4.11 13.66
N GLU A 421 -16.21 4.18 13.12
CA GLU A 421 -15.10 4.78 13.82
C GLU A 421 -15.32 6.28 14.04
N THR A 422 -15.90 7.00 13.08
CA THR A 422 -16.24 8.42 13.24
C THR A 422 -17.25 8.62 14.37
N VAL A 423 -18.29 7.79 14.48
CA VAL A 423 -19.27 7.85 15.58
C VAL A 423 -18.60 7.54 16.92
N LYS A 424 -17.75 6.51 17.00
CA LYS A 424 -16.99 6.19 18.22
C LYS A 424 -16.05 7.34 18.62
N ALA A 425 -15.28 7.87 17.69
CA ALA A 425 -14.39 9.01 17.90
C ALA A 425 -15.17 10.25 18.33
N TYR A 426 -16.30 10.52 17.69
CA TYR A 426 -17.20 11.59 18.08
C TYR A 426 -17.64 11.41 19.53
N LEU A 427 -18.09 10.22 19.93
CA LEU A 427 -18.51 9.91 21.29
C LEU A 427 -17.36 9.88 22.32
N GLY A 428 -16.09 9.93 21.89
CA GLY A 428 -14.93 9.77 22.77
C GLY A 428 -14.70 8.33 23.21
N LEU A 429 -15.21 7.37 22.45
CA LEU A 429 -15.00 5.94 22.68
C LEU A 429 -13.63 5.50 22.12
N PRO A 430 -12.97 4.51 22.73
CA PRO A 430 -11.72 3.98 22.22
C PRO A 430 -11.90 3.34 20.84
N LEU A 431 -10.84 3.42 20.03
CA LEU A 431 -10.75 2.79 18.72
C LEU A 431 -9.61 1.77 18.73
N ASP A 432 -9.86 0.59 18.18
CA ASP A 432 -8.84 -0.46 18.05
C ASP A 432 -7.70 -0.02 17.12
N PRO A 433 -6.45 -0.46 17.30
CA PRO A 433 -5.37 -0.10 16.39
C PRO A 433 -5.58 -0.69 15.00
N VAL A 434 -5.21 0.06 13.95
CA VAL A 434 -5.20 -0.45 12.57
C VAL A 434 -3.93 -1.30 12.37
N GLU A 435 -4.09 -2.58 12.03
CA GLU A 435 -2.96 -3.52 11.91
C GLU A 435 -2.20 -3.38 10.58
N MET A 436 -2.79 -2.66 9.62
CA MET A 436 -2.39 -2.66 8.22
C MET A 436 -2.10 -1.27 7.68
N SER A 437 -0.89 -1.12 7.13
CA SER A 437 -0.48 0.04 6.32
C SER A 437 -0.62 -0.27 4.83
N ILE A 438 -0.58 0.77 4.00
CA ILE A 438 -0.63 0.60 2.53
C ILE A 438 0.54 -0.26 2.03
N ASP A 439 1.77 -0.01 2.51
CA ASP A 439 2.95 -0.76 2.07
C ASP A 439 2.87 -2.24 2.46
N ARG A 440 2.35 -2.52 3.66
CA ARG A 440 2.17 -3.89 4.14
C ARG A 440 1.05 -4.59 3.36
N PHE A 441 -0.03 -3.90 3.02
CA PHE A 441 -1.09 -4.43 2.16
C PHE A 441 -0.55 -4.79 0.78
N ILE A 442 0.23 -3.89 0.16
CA ILE A 442 0.86 -4.13 -1.13
C ILE A 442 1.78 -5.36 -1.09
N ARG A 443 2.64 -5.44 -0.06
CA ARG A 443 3.58 -6.54 0.08
C ARG A 443 2.88 -7.89 0.29
N ASP A 444 1.88 -7.93 1.16
CA ASP A 444 1.28 -9.16 1.69
C ASP A 444 0.09 -9.66 0.84
N PHE A 445 -0.65 -8.79 0.14
CA PHE A 445 -1.90 -9.15 -0.57
C PHE A 445 -1.95 -8.73 -2.04
N ASP A 446 -1.61 -7.49 -2.37
CA ASP A 446 -1.82 -6.96 -3.73
C ASP A 446 -0.70 -7.36 -4.71
N HIS A 447 0.54 -7.41 -4.22
CA HIS A 447 1.75 -7.81 -4.94
C HIS A 447 2.07 -6.99 -6.21
N VAL A 448 1.48 -5.80 -6.36
CA VAL A 448 1.81 -4.87 -7.44
C VAL A 448 3.32 -4.58 -7.47
N GLY A 449 3.87 -4.46 -8.67
CA GLY A 449 5.31 -4.24 -8.88
C GLY A 449 6.20 -5.49 -8.78
N LYS A 450 5.68 -6.65 -8.36
CA LYS A 450 6.42 -7.93 -8.47
C LYS A 450 6.35 -8.47 -9.90
N PRO A 451 7.43 -9.04 -10.48
CA PRO A 451 7.36 -9.74 -11.76
C PRO A 451 6.32 -10.87 -11.70
N GLY A 452 5.48 -11.02 -12.72
CA GLY A 452 4.45 -12.08 -12.72
C GLY A 452 3.12 -11.73 -12.04
N SER A 453 2.96 -10.51 -11.49
CA SER A 453 1.79 -10.16 -10.67
C SER A 453 0.48 -10.08 -11.45
N PHE A 454 0.53 -9.72 -12.74
CA PHE A 454 -0.65 -9.64 -13.61
C PHE A 454 -0.87 -10.93 -14.41
N GLU A 455 0.21 -11.66 -14.73
CA GLU A 455 0.21 -12.83 -15.61
C GLU A 455 -0.66 -13.96 -15.07
N ARG A 456 -0.70 -14.15 -13.75
CA ARG A 456 -1.61 -15.13 -13.12
C ARG A 456 -3.08 -14.75 -13.29
N ARG A 457 -3.40 -13.46 -13.20
CA ARG A 457 -4.76 -12.92 -13.33
C ARG A 457 -5.23 -13.04 -14.77
N ASP A 458 -4.36 -12.67 -15.71
CA ASP A 458 -4.63 -12.78 -17.15
C ASP A 458 -4.77 -14.24 -17.60
N ALA A 459 -3.96 -15.16 -17.04
CA ALA A 459 -4.11 -16.59 -17.29
C ALA A 459 -5.45 -17.11 -16.81
N PHE A 460 -5.91 -16.69 -15.62
CA PHE A 460 -7.22 -17.03 -15.11
C PHE A 460 -8.34 -16.45 -15.99
N LEU A 461 -8.26 -15.18 -16.39
CA LEU A 461 -9.25 -14.58 -17.29
C LEU A 461 -9.31 -15.30 -18.63
N ARG A 462 -8.17 -15.65 -19.24
CA ARG A 462 -8.14 -16.46 -20.48
C ARG A 462 -8.79 -17.84 -20.28
N LYS A 463 -8.70 -18.44 -19.10
CA LYS A 463 -9.41 -19.68 -18.76
C LYS A 463 -10.92 -19.45 -18.68
N VAL A 464 -11.36 -18.38 -18.01
CA VAL A 464 -12.78 -18.00 -17.94
C VAL A 464 -13.35 -17.78 -19.35
N PHE A 465 -12.64 -17.04 -20.19
CA PHE A 465 -13.05 -16.73 -21.57
C PHE A 465 -12.50 -17.70 -22.62
N ALA A 466 -12.20 -18.96 -22.25
CA ALA A 466 -11.76 -19.97 -23.20
C ALA A 466 -12.87 -20.36 -24.18
N GLU A 467 -12.52 -20.75 -25.41
CA GLU A 467 -13.49 -21.14 -26.45
C GLU A 467 -14.26 -22.43 -26.10
N PRO A 468 -15.55 -22.55 -26.49
CA PRO A 468 -16.37 -21.52 -27.15
C PRO A 468 -16.58 -20.33 -26.22
N LEU A 469 -16.57 -19.10 -26.75
CA LEU A 469 -16.67 -17.91 -25.90
C LEU A 469 -18.02 -17.83 -25.18
N PRO A 470 -18.09 -17.22 -23.98
CA PRO A 470 -19.37 -16.91 -23.35
C PRO A 470 -20.21 -16.01 -24.25
N ASP A 471 -21.49 -16.34 -24.38
CA ASP A 471 -22.43 -15.61 -25.21
C ASP A 471 -22.97 -14.38 -24.48
N ILE A 472 -23.21 -13.30 -25.23
CA ILE A 472 -23.94 -12.14 -24.73
C ILE A 472 -25.45 -12.46 -24.77
N PRO A 473 -26.18 -12.47 -23.64
CA PRO A 473 -27.63 -12.62 -23.62
C PRO A 473 -28.31 -11.68 -24.62
N ASN A 474 -29.28 -12.17 -25.40
CA ASN A 474 -30.08 -11.35 -26.31
C ASN A 474 -31.13 -10.51 -25.57
N LEU A 475 -30.66 -9.66 -24.67
CA LEU A 475 -31.42 -8.70 -23.87
C LEU A 475 -30.79 -7.32 -24.01
N GLY A 476 -31.43 -6.33 -23.37
CA GLY A 476 -30.84 -5.01 -23.18
C GLY A 476 -30.36 -4.37 -24.47
N ARG A 477 -29.09 -3.99 -24.49
CA ARG A 477 -28.44 -3.36 -25.65
C ARG A 477 -28.45 -4.24 -26.89
N LYS A 478 -28.15 -5.54 -26.73
CA LYS A 478 -28.08 -6.49 -27.86
C LYS A 478 -29.44 -6.62 -28.55
N ALA A 479 -30.50 -6.82 -27.77
CA ALA A 479 -31.86 -6.92 -28.28
C ALA A 479 -32.32 -5.62 -28.99
N LYS A 480 -31.82 -4.47 -28.53
CA LYS A 480 -32.10 -3.14 -29.10
C LYS A 480 -31.15 -2.75 -30.25
N GLY A 481 -30.32 -3.67 -30.75
CA GLY A 481 -29.41 -3.43 -31.87
C GLY A 481 -28.31 -2.40 -31.57
N ARG A 482 -27.97 -2.21 -30.29
CA ARG A 482 -26.93 -1.29 -29.82
C ARG A 482 -25.59 -2.02 -29.67
N ARG A 483 -24.50 -1.25 -29.56
CA ARG A 483 -23.20 -1.79 -29.16
C ARG A 483 -23.35 -2.44 -27.78
N THR A 484 -23.06 -3.74 -27.70
CA THR A 484 -23.31 -4.59 -26.54
C THR A 484 -22.38 -4.28 -25.37
N ASN A 485 -21.07 -4.24 -25.61
CA ASN A 485 -20.11 -3.89 -24.57
C ASN A 485 -20.28 -2.44 -24.12
N VAL A 486 -20.51 -2.25 -22.82
CA VAL A 486 -20.51 -0.93 -22.18
C VAL A 486 -19.11 -0.36 -22.34
N ASN A 487 -19.01 0.77 -23.02
CA ASN A 487 -17.76 1.50 -23.11
C ASN A 487 -17.55 2.21 -21.78
N LEU A 488 -16.63 1.76 -20.93
CA LEU A 488 -16.49 2.38 -19.61
C LEU A 488 -16.12 3.86 -19.70
N VAL A 489 -15.27 4.21 -20.66
CA VAL A 489 -14.85 5.60 -20.87
C VAL A 489 -15.97 6.45 -21.46
N ASP A 490 -17.06 5.85 -21.95
CA ASP A 490 -18.27 6.53 -22.41
C ASP A 490 -19.51 5.82 -21.85
N CYS A 491 -19.58 5.77 -20.52
CA CYS A 491 -20.65 5.08 -19.83
C CYS A 491 -21.98 5.84 -19.98
N SER A 492 -23.07 5.10 -20.09
CA SER A 492 -24.41 5.66 -20.17
C SER A 492 -25.01 5.92 -18.79
N LEU A 493 -26.13 6.65 -18.78
CA LEU A 493 -26.91 6.89 -17.58
C LEU A 493 -27.82 5.70 -17.27
N GLY A 494 -28.19 5.57 -16.00
CA GLY A 494 -29.04 4.50 -15.51
C GLY A 494 -30.03 4.94 -14.45
N GLU A 495 -30.97 4.06 -14.17
CA GLU A 495 -31.90 4.16 -13.06
C GLU A 495 -31.94 2.84 -12.28
N GLY A 496 -32.72 2.78 -11.20
CA GLY A 496 -32.80 1.59 -10.38
C GLY A 496 -34.20 1.31 -9.85
N VAL A 497 -34.50 0.03 -9.71
CA VAL A 497 -35.74 -0.51 -9.14
C VAL A 497 -35.43 -1.29 -7.87
N THR A 498 -36.30 -1.17 -6.87
CA THR A 498 -36.14 -1.86 -5.59
C THR A 498 -37.35 -2.74 -5.33
N LEU A 499 -37.10 -4.00 -4.95
CA LEU A 499 -38.11 -4.93 -4.44
C LEU A 499 -37.62 -5.56 -3.13
N SER A 500 -38.52 -6.21 -2.39
CA SER A 500 -38.16 -6.88 -1.14
C SER A 500 -38.80 -8.25 -1.02
N ILE A 501 -38.04 -9.21 -0.49
CA ILE A 501 -38.51 -10.51 -0.05
C ILE A 501 -38.83 -10.42 1.45
N PRO A 502 -40.07 -10.71 1.88
CA PRO A 502 -40.45 -10.77 3.28
C PRO A 502 -39.58 -11.72 4.13
N GLY A 503 -39.42 -11.43 5.41
CA GLY A 503 -38.51 -12.18 6.30
C GLY A 503 -38.80 -13.67 6.41
N ASP A 504 -40.07 -14.10 6.38
CA ASP A 504 -40.46 -15.51 6.38
C ASP A 504 -40.00 -16.24 5.11
N GLN A 505 -40.13 -15.60 3.95
CA GLN A 505 -39.62 -16.11 2.68
C GLN A 505 -38.09 -16.11 2.62
N GLN A 506 -37.43 -15.11 3.19
CA GLN A 506 -35.97 -15.09 3.32
C GLN A 506 -35.49 -16.26 4.20
N ASP A 507 -36.17 -16.53 5.32
CA ASP A 507 -35.83 -17.66 6.18
C ASP A 507 -35.99 -19.01 5.47
N MET A 508 -37.00 -19.13 4.59
CA MET A 508 -37.15 -20.30 3.72
C MET A 508 -35.99 -20.41 2.72
N LEU A 509 -35.59 -19.31 2.09
CA LEU A 509 -34.42 -19.26 1.20
C LEU A 509 -33.14 -19.70 1.92
N ARG A 510 -32.90 -19.21 3.14
CA ARG A 510 -31.75 -19.60 3.98
C ARG A 510 -31.76 -21.08 4.31
N LYS A 511 -32.92 -21.64 4.65
CA LYS A 511 -33.06 -23.08 4.91
C LYS A 511 -32.77 -23.91 3.66
N ARG A 512 -33.26 -23.50 2.49
CA ARG A 512 -32.98 -24.16 1.20
C ARG A 512 -31.50 -24.10 0.85
N ALA A 513 -30.87 -22.94 0.95
CA ALA A 513 -29.43 -22.77 0.72
C ALA A 513 -28.61 -23.70 1.63
N ARG A 514 -28.92 -23.74 2.94
CA ARG A 514 -28.26 -24.64 3.90
C ARG A 514 -28.47 -26.11 3.55
N ALA A 515 -29.68 -26.53 3.17
CA ALA A 515 -29.97 -27.91 2.81
C ALA A 515 -29.22 -28.35 1.55
N ALA A 516 -28.96 -27.43 0.62
CA ALA A 516 -28.18 -27.66 -0.59
C ALA A 516 -26.66 -27.52 -0.39
N GLY A 517 -26.18 -27.17 0.80
CA GLY A 517 -24.76 -26.93 1.06
C GLY A 517 -24.20 -25.66 0.40
N THR A 518 -25.04 -24.65 0.16
CA THR A 518 -24.66 -23.38 -0.47
C THR A 518 -25.09 -22.17 0.37
N THR A 519 -24.83 -20.95 -0.12
CA THR A 519 -25.12 -19.69 0.58
C THR A 519 -26.37 -18.99 0.01
N GLU A 520 -27.00 -18.12 0.83
CA GLU A 520 -28.08 -17.23 0.36
C GLU A 520 -27.61 -16.40 -0.85
N THR A 521 -26.39 -15.87 -0.80
CA THR A 521 -25.76 -15.12 -1.88
C THR A 521 -25.66 -15.93 -3.17
N ALA A 522 -25.17 -17.16 -3.10
CA ALA A 522 -25.04 -18.01 -4.29
C ALA A 522 -26.40 -18.37 -4.91
N MET A 523 -27.43 -18.56 -4.09
CA MET A 523 -28.81 -18.76 -4.58
C MET A 523 -29.34 -17.53 -5.34
N ILE A 524 -29.08 -16.33 -4.83
CA ILE A 524 -29.45 -15.05 -5.48
C ILE A 524 -28.75 -14.92 -6.84
N ILE A 525 -27.44 -15.17 -6.88
CA ILE A 525 -26.65 -15.12 -8.11
C ILE A 525 -27.17 -16.16 -9.11
N ALA A 526 -27.47 -17.38 -8.66
CA ALA A 526 -28.03 -18.44 -9.51
C ALA A 526 -29.39 -18.04 -10.10
N ALA A 527 -30.27 -17.44 -9.31
CA ALA A 527 -31.58 -17.00 -9.78
C ALA A 527 -31.46 -15.88 -10.81
N PHE A 528 -30.57 -14.92 -10.57
CA PHE A 528 -30.26 -13.86 -11.52
C PHE A 528 -29.68 -14.43 -12.82
N ALA A 529 -28.66 -15.28 -12.74
CA ALA A 529 -28.04 -15.95 -13.89
C ALA A 529 -29.08 -16.69 -14.74
N HIS A 530 -29.93 -17.47 -14.07
CA HIS A 530 -30.95 -18.26 -14.74
C HIS A 530 -32.02 -17.36 -15.41
N THR A 531 -32.47 -16.29 -14.75
CA THR A 531 -33.44 -15.35 -15.35
C THR A 531 -32.87 -14.71 -16.62
N ILE A 532 -31.65 -14.15 -16.54
CA ILE A 532 -31.08 -13.44 -17.70
C ILE A 532 -30.70 -14.40 -18.83
N GLY A 533 -30.23 -15.61 -18.54
CA GLY A 533 -29.89 -16.59 -19.57
C GLY A 533 -31.10 -17.12 -20.30
N VAL A 534 -32.17 -17.47 -19.57
CA VAL A 534 -33.42 -17.92 -20.21
C VAL A 534 -34.04 -16.81 -21.05
N ARG A 535 -34.18 -15.59 -20.50
CA ARG A 535 -34.74 -14.46 -21.25
C ARG A 535 -33.87 -14.08 -22.45
N GLY A 536 -32.55 -14.16 -22.31
CA GLY A 536 -31.59 -13.84 -23.36
C GLY A 536 -31.29 -14.98 -24.32
N GLY A 537 -31.87 -16.17 -24.12
CA GLY A 537 -31.66 -17.33 -24.98
C GLY A 537 -30.20 -17.82 -25.01
N VAL A 538 -29.47 -17.71 -23.90
CA VAL A 538 -28.07 -18.16 -23.79
C VAL A 538 -27.87 -19.13 -22.63
N ASP A 539 -26.98 -20.09 -22.84
CA ASP A 539 -26.64 -21.12 -21.85
C ASP A 539 -25.35 -20.82 -21.09
N ASP A 540 -24.38 -20.20 -21.78
CA ASP A 540 -23.03 -19.97 -21.29
C ASP A 540 -22.74 -18.48 -21.25
N MET A 541 -22.54 -17.92 -20.05
CA MET A 541 -22.36 -16.49 -19.84
C MET A 541 -21.35 -16.23 -18.71
N VAL A 542 -20.91 -14.98 -18.55
CA VAL A 542 -20.09 -14.55 -17.40
C VAL A 542 -20.82 -13.51 -16.56
N LEU A 543 -20.79 -13.71 -15.25
CA LEU A 543 -21.26 -12.74 -14.26
C LEU A 543 -20.07 -12.15 -13.51
N GLN A 544 -20.18 -10.88 -13.15
CA GLN A 544 -19.25 -10.20 -12.26
C GLN A 544 -19.81 -10.21 -10.85
N ILE A 545 -19.07 -10.80 -9.91
CA ILE A 545 -19.49 -10.96 -8.53
C ILE A 545 -18.66 -10.02 -7.64
N PRO A 546 -19.25 -8.98 -7.06
CA PRO A 546 -18.55 -8.07 -6.17
C PRO A 546 -18.04 -8.77 -4.92
N ALA A 547 -16.74 -8.70 -4.68
CA ALA A 547 -16.08 -9.28 -3.51
C ALA A 547 -15.33 -8.20 -2.73
N ALA A 548 -15.50 -8.18 -1.40
CA ALA A 548 -14.81 -7.22 -0.54
C ALA A 548 -13.31 -7.52 -0.36
N LEU A 549 -12.87 -8.75 -0.70
CA LEU A 549 -11.50 -9.26 -0.60
C LEU A 549 -10.83 -9.11 0.79
N ARG A 550 -11.64 -9.16 1.86
CA ARG A 550 -11.19 -9.08 3.26
C ARG A 550 -11.36 -10.43 3.96
N HIS A 551 -10.62 -11.43 3.51
CA HIS A 551 -10.67 -12.80 4.05
C HIS A 551 -9.64 -13.07 5.16
N ASP A 552 -8.71 -12.13 5.37
CA ASP A 552 -7.72 -12.17 6.45
C ASP A 552 -8.11 -11.18 7.55
N ARG A 553 -8.04 -11.61 8.82
CA ARG A 553 -8.37 -10.81 10.01
C ARG A 553 -7.65 -9.46 10.01
N ARG A 554 -6.42 -9.39 9.48
CA ARG A 554 -5.63 -8.16 9.40
C ARG A 554 -6.25 -7.08 8.50
N LEU A 555 -7.24 -7.45 7.67
CA LEU A 555 -7.95 -6.54 6.78
C LEU A 555 -9.32 -6.11 7.32
N GLU A 556 -9.75 -6.62 8.48
CA GLU A 556 -11.08 -6.35 9.04
C GLU A 556 -11.32 -4.88 9.35
N ASN A 557 -10.28 -4.14 9.74
CA ASN A 557 -10.32 -2.71 10.01
C ASN A 557 -9.46 -1.90 9.01
N TYR A 558 -9.15 -2.46 7.84
CA TYR A 558 -8.37 -1.79 6.81
C TYR A 558 -9.28 -1.02 5.83
N VAL A 559 -9.16 0.31 5.86
CA VAL A 559 -9.82 1.25 4.94
C VAL A 559 -8.92 1.43 3.71
N ASN A 560 -9.42 1.03 2.54
CA ASN A 560 -8.84 1.25 1.20
C ASN A 560 -9.83 0.75 0.13
N PHE A 561 -9.54 0.97 -1.15
CA PHE A 561 -10.22 0.28 -2.25
C PHE A 561 -9.66 -1.13 -2.43
N VAL A 562 -10.18 -2.07 -1.65
CA VAL A 562 -9.77 -3.47 -1.68
C VAL A 562 -10.72 -4.30 -2.53
N ALA A 563 -12.01 -3.92 -2.56
CA ALA A 563 -13.01 -4.66 -3.30
C ALA A 563 -12.70 -4.78 -4.79
N SER A 564 -13.09 -5.91 -5.39
CA SER A 564 -13.03 -6.16 -6.82
C SER A 564 -14.23 -6.97 -7.24
N ASP A 565 -14.65 -6.81 -8.49
CA ASP A 565 -15.59 -7.75 -9.10
C ASP A 565 -14.80 -8.95 -9.63
N VAL A 566 -15.25 -10.17 -9.30
CA VAL A 566 -14.63 -11.41 -9.75
C VAL A 566 -15.48 -12.07 -10.84
N PRO A 567 -14.89 -12.49 -11.97
CA PRO A 567 -15.64 -13.09 -13.06
C PRO A 567 -15.95 -14.56 -12.78
N VAL A 568 -17.21 -14.93 -12.93
CA VAL A 568 -17.69 -16.31 -12.77
C VAL A 568 -18.43 -16.71 -14.03
N ARG A 569 -17.91 -17.74 -14.72
CA ARG A 569 -18.57 -18.32 -15.90
C ARG A 569 -19.67 -19.28 -15.46
N VAL A 570 -20.87 -19.08 -15.99
CA VAL A 570 -22.08 -19.80 -15.62
C VAL A 570 -22.60 -20.55 -16.84
N ARG A 571 -22.84 -21.85 -16.69
CA ARG A 571 -23.41 -22.73 -17.72
C ARG A 571 -24.71 -23.36 -17.21
N LEU A 572 -25.85 -22.89 -17.69
CA LEU A 572 -27.16 -23.19 -17.10
C LEU A 572 -27.55 -24.67 -17.28
N SER A 573 -27.44 -25.20 -18.50
CA SER A 573 -27.86 -26.55 -18.91
C SER A 573 -27.11 -27.68 -18.21
N ARG A 574 -25.99 -27.37 -17.55
CA ARG A 574 -25.22 -28.33 -16.75
C ARG A 574 -25.90 -28.70 -15.44
N TYR A 575 -26.87 -27.91 -14.99
CA TYR A 575 -27.47 -28.05 -13.68
C TYR A 575 -28.99 -28.12 -13.79
N GLU A 576 -29.57 -29.23 -13.30
CA GLU A 576 -31.02 -29.44 -13.33
C GLU A 576 -31.77 -28.59 -12.30
N THR A 577 -31.07 -28.15 -11.24
CA THR A 577 -31.65 -27.37 -10.15
C THR A 577 -30.95 -26.05 -9.91
N LEU A 578 -31.71 -25.09 -9.37
CA LEU A 578 -31.18 -23.79 -8.99
C LEU A 578 -30.12 -23.92 -7.89
N GLU A 579 -30.33 -24.86 -6.96
CA GLU A 579 -29.42 -25.21 -5.89
C GLU A 579 -28.09 -25.76 -6.42
N ALA A 580 -28.12 -26.67 -7.41
CA ALA A 580 -26.91 -27.20 -8.01
C ALA A 580 -26.13 -26.11 -8.77
N LEU A 581 -26.84 -25.23 -9.48
CA LEU A 581 -26.26 -24.05 -10.11
C LEU A 581 -25.60 -23.13 -9.06
N ALA A 582 -26.26 -22.90 -7.93
CA ALA A 582 -25.73 -22.08 -6.84
C ALA A 582 -24.47 -22.68 -6.21
N VAL A 583 -24.39 -24.01 -6.03
CA VAL A 583 -23.17 -24.67 -5.56
C VAL A 583 -22.00 -24.42 -6.52
N SER A 584 -22.21 -24.63 -7.82
CA SER A 584 -21.17 -24.37 -8.84
C SER A 584 -20.74 -22.90 -8.88
N ILE A 585 -21.68 -21.97 -8.69
CA ILE A 585 -21.36 -20.55 -8.63
C ILE A 585 -20.50 -20.25 -7.40
N GLY A 586 -20.82 -20.84 -6.25
CA GLY A 586 -20.00 -20.73 -5.03
C GLY A 586 -18.55 -21.18 -5.27
N GLU A 587 -18.37 -22.35 -5.88
CA GLU A 587 -17.04 -22.87 -6.24
C GLU A 587 -16.30 -21.94 -7.22
N GLY A 588 -17.01 -21.37 -8.20
CA GLY A 588 -16.45 -20.41 -9.14
C GLY A 588 -16.00 -19.11 -8.48
N ILE A 589 -16.74 -18.61 -7.48
CA ILE A 589 -16.36 -17.45 -6.67
C ILE A 589 -15.09 -17.76 -5.87
N ASP A 590 -15.04 -18.90 -5.19
CA ASP A 590 -13.89 -19.33 -4.37
C ASP A 590 -12.63 -19.52 -5.21
N GLU A 591 -12.76 -19.98 -6.47
CA GLU A 591 -11.66 -20.03 -7.42
C GLU A 591 -11.22 -18.62 -7.84
N ALA A 592 -12.16 -17.78 -8.28
CA ALA A 592 -11.85 -16.47 -8.86
C ALA A 592 -11.21 -15.50 -7.86
N ILE A 593 -11.64 -15.53 -6.59
CA ILE A 593 -11.09 -14.69 -5.51
C ILE A 593 -9.57 -14.88 -5.33
N GLN A 594 -9.04 -16.07 -5.62
CA GLN A 594 -7.60 -16.36 -5.49
C GLN A 594 -6.72 -15.58 -6.48
N PHE A 595 -7.33 -15.07 -7.55
CA PHE A 595 -6.65 -14.33 -8.63
C PHE A 595 -7.02 -12.85 -8.68
N ALA A 596 -7.90 -12.40 -7.79
CA ALA A 596 -8.29 -11.00 -7.67
C ALA A 596 -7.11 -10.11 -7.20
N PRO A 597 -7.15 -8.77 -7.41
CA PRO A 597 -8.21 -7.99 -8.05
C PRO A 597 -8.13 -7.92 -9.58
N PHE A 598 -9.28 -7.69 -10.22
CA PHE A 598 -9.47 -7.65 -11.68
C PHE A 598 -9.87 -6.27 -12.23
N MET A 599 -9.87 -5.21 -11.40
CA MET A 599 -10.35 -3.89 -11.82
C MET A 599 -9.70 -3.38 -13.12
N ASP A 600 -8.39 -3.53 -13.29
CA ASP A 600 -7.72 -3.14 -14.54
C ASP A 600 -8.11 -4.10 -15.69
N SER A 601 -7.90 -5.41 -15.49
CA SER A 601 -8.07 -6.44 -16.52
C SER A 601 -9.52 -6.69 -16.99
N ASN A 602 -10.53 -6.35 -16.18
CA ASN A 602 -11.93 -6.49 -16.55
C ASN A 602 -12.38 -5.45 -17.58
N TYR A 603 -11.66 -4.34 -17.71
CA TYR A 603 -12.11 -3.20 -18.51
C TYR A 603 -11.06 -2.69 -19.50
N PHE A 604 -9.80 -3.08 -19.31
CA PHE A 604 -8.68 -2.68 -20.14
C PHE A 604 -7.66 -3.82 -20.28
N GLY A 605 -6.79 -3.71 -21.29
CA GLY A 605 -5.67 -4.62 -21.51
C GLY A 605 -5.97 -5.75 -22.49
N ASP A 606 -4.91 -6.47 -22.87
CA ASP A 606 -4.92 -7.40 -24.00
C ASP A 606 -6.01 -8.49 -23.91
N VAL A 607 -6.31 -8.98 -22.69
CA VAL A 607 -7.35 -9.99 -22.50
C VAL A 607 -8.74 -9.40 -22.70
N HIS A 608 -9.00 -8.20 -22.17
CA HIS A 608 -10.26 -7.50 -22.38
C HIS A 608 -10.51 -7.24 -23.87
N ASP A 609 -9.52 -6.63 -24.53
CA ASP A 609 -9.62 -6.25 -25.94
C ASP A 609 -9.82 -7.48 -26.85
N ASP A 610 -9.12 -8.58 -26.59
CA ASP A 610 -9.28 -9.84 -27.33
C ASP A 610 -10.68 -10.45 -27.14
N VAL A 611 -11.19 -10.50 -25.90
CA VAL A 611 -12.53 -11.02 -25.59
C VAL A 611 -13.62 -10.21 -26.28
N VAL A 612 -13.50 -8.88 -26.23
CA VAL A 612 -14.44 -7.96 -26.89
C VAL A 612 -14.36 -8.08 -28.42
N ALA A 613 -13.16 -8.14 -28.99
CA ALA A 613 -12.95 -8.25 -30.44
C ALA A 613 -13.53 -9.55 -31.02
N LYS A 614 -13.50 -10.64 -30.25
CA LYS A 614 -14.10 -11.93 -30.64
C LYS A 614 -15.62 -12.00 -30.42
N GLY A 615 -16.25 -10.91 -29.98
CA GLY A 615 -17.70 -10.78 -29.87
C GLY A 615 -18.30 -11.18 -28.53
N SER A 616 -17.48 -11.33 -27.48
CA SER A 616 -17.92 -11.58 -26.11
C SER A 616 -17.76 -10.31 -25.24
N TYR A 617 -17.82 -10.45 -23.92
CA TYR A 617 -17.80 -9.36 -22.95
C TYR A 617 -17.09 -9.77 -21.66
N THR A 618 -16.45 -8.82 -20.98
CA THR A 618 -15.81 -9.08 -19.68
C THR A 618 -16.72 -8.67 -18.51
N SER A 619 -17.44 -7.56 -18.61
CA SER A 619 -18.27 -7.03 -17.52
C SER A 619 -19.51 -6.34 -18.07
N LEU A 620 -20.67 -7.01 -17.98
CA LEU A 620 -21.99 -6.47 -18.34
C LEU A 620 -23.05 -6.71 -17.27
N PHE A 621 -22.98 -7.86 -16.59
CA PHE A 621 -23.96 -8.28 -15.60
C PHE A 621 -23.26 -8.45 -14.26
N VAL A 622 -23.62 -7.60 -13.31
CA VAL A 622 -23.07 -7.61 -11.95
C VAL A 622 -24.16 -8.11 -11.01
N VAL A 623 -23.81 -9.02 -10.11
CA VAL A 623 -24.76 -9.46 -9.07
C VAL A 623 -24.02 -9.86 -7.82
N GLY A 624 -24.55 -9.44 -6.68
CA GLY A 624 -24.03 -9.90 -5.40
C GLY A 624 -24.73 -9.27 -4.22
N THR A 625 -24.29 -9.67 -3.03
CA THR A 625 -24.70 -9.02 -1.79
C THR A 625 -23.91 -7.74 -1.59
N GLN A 626 -24.61 -6.64 -1.35
CA GLN A 626 -23.96 -5.47 -0.79
C GLN A 626 -23.75 -5.75 0.70
N THR A 627 -22.50 -5.67 1.17
CA THR A 627 -22.26 -5.45 2.60
C THR A 627 -23.03 -4.18 2.89
N VAL A 628 -24.08 -4.25 3.71
CA VAL A 628 -24.84 -3.05 4.05
C VAL A 628 -23.81 -2.04 4.49
N GLU A 629 -23.72 -0.90 3.80
CA GLU A 629 -23.06 0.24 4.40
C GLU A 629 -23.76 0.33 5.75
N ARG A 630 -23.03 0.15 6.86
CA ARG A 630 -23.58 -0.08 8.22
C ARG A 630 -24.55 1.02 8.70
N TRP A 631 -24.95 1.92 7.81
CA TRP A 631 -25.63 3.15 8.02
C TRP A 631 -26.69 3.50 6.97
N THR A 632 -26.74 2.95 5.75
CA THR A 632 -27.82 3.38 4.83
C THR A 632 -29.16 2.73 5.13
N GLN A 633 -29.21 1.47 5.60
CA GLN A 633 -30.48 0.85 5.99
C GLN A 633 -30.27 -0.19 7.12
N ALA A 634 -30.72 0.15 8.33
CA ALA A 634 -31.16 -0.76 9.40
C ALA A 634 -30.41 -2.10 9.59
N THR A 635 -29.08 -2.13 9.54
CA THR A 635 -28.35 -3.34 9.96
C THR A 635 -28.12 -3.33 11.46
N GLN A 636 -28.79 -4.26 12.15
CA GLN A 636 -28.79 -4.48 13.60
C GLN A 636 -27.43 -4.86 14.22
N SER A 637 -26.30 -4.61 13.54
CA SER A 637 -24.99 -5.12 13.95
C SER A 637 -24.15 -4.17 14.81
N ALA A 638 -24.54 -2.89 14.94
CA ALA A 638 -23.89 -1.98 15.88
C ALA A 638 -24.68 -1.91 17.21
N PRO A 639 -24.04 -2.04 18.39
CA PRO A 639 -24.70 -1.91 19.70
C PRO A 639 -25.43 -0.58 19.94
N LEU A 640 -25.22 0.40 19.05
CA LEU A 640 -25.67 1.79 19.18
C LEU A 640 -26.75 2.18 18.16
N GLN A 641 -27.27 1.24 17.35
CA GLN A 641 -28.22 1.56 16.28
C GLN A 641 -29.61 1.00 16.57
N ARG A 642 -30.61 1.89 16.62
CA ARG A 642 -32.02 1.50 16.53
C ARG A 642 -32.61 2.15 15.28
N ALA A 643 -32.95 1.35 14.28
CA ALA A 643 -33.70 1.81 13.13
C ALA A 643 -35.20 1.71 13.41
N ASN A 644 -35.97 2.73 13.05
CA ASN A 644 -37.42 2.64 13.04
C ASN A 644 -37.93 2.21 11.64
N ALA A 645 -39.24 1.96 11.53
CA ALA A 645 -39.87 1.53 10.28
C ALA A 645 -39.74 2.53 9.12
N THR A 646 -39.38 3.79 9.40
CA THR A 646 -39.16 4.83 8.38
C THR A 646 -37.70 4.93 7.91
N GLY A 647 -36.82 4.05 8.39
CA GLY A 647 -35.39 4.06 8.05
C GLY A 647 -34.57 5.15 8.74
N GLU A 648 -35.14 5.90 9.69
CA GLU A 648 -34.40 6.86 10.52
C GLU A 648 -33.57 6.07 11.54
N LEU A 649 -32.28 6.39 11.62
CA LEU A 649 -31.33 5.79 12.56
C LEU A 649 -31.24 6.61 13.83
N ASP A 650 -31.49 5.98 14.97
CA ASP A 650 -31.28 6.57 16.29
C ASP A 650 -29.93 6.09 16.86
N LEU A 651 -28.99 7.04 17.02
CA LEU A 651 -27.67 6.86 17.62
C LEU A 651 -27.64 7.29 19.11
N GLY A 652 -28.81 7.44 19.73
CA GLY A 652 -29.00 7.90 21.10
C GLY A 652 -28.91 9.42 21.25
N MET A 653 -27.84 10.02 20.70
CA MET A 653 -27.64 11.48 20.75
C MET A 653 -28.07 12.22 19.48
N PHE A 654 -28.09 11.51 18.35
CA PHE A 654 -28.51 12.02 17.05
C PHE A 654 -29.52 11.08 16.43
N LYS A 655 -30.43 11.66 15.69
CA LYS A 655 -31.26 10.96 14.73
C LYS A 655 -30.81 11.33 13.34
N VAL A 656 -30.62 10.31 12.52
CA VAL A 656 -30.08 10.43 11.17
C VAL A 656 -31.13 9.93 10.19
N THR A 657 -31.51 10.79 9.27
CA THR A 657 -32.38 10.43 8.15
C THR A 657 -31.54 10.39 6.88
N PRO A 658 -31.29 9.21 6.29
CA PRO A 658 -30.61 9.13 5.00
C PRO A 658 -31.46 9.81 3.93
N LEU A 659 -30.82 10.54 3.03
CA LEU A 659 -31.46 11.12 1.85
C LEU A 659 -31.25 10.19 0.64
N PRO A 660 -32.13 10.24 -0.36
CA PRO A 660 -31.91 9.52 -1.62
C PRO A 660 -30.65 10.02 -2.32
N ASP A 661 -30.11 9.24 -3.26
CA ASP A 661 -29.00 9.69 -4.10
C ASP A 661 -29.39 10.97 -4.84
N MET A 662 -28.78 12.09 -4.42
CA MET A 662 -29.12 13.42 -4.90
C MET A 662 -28.49 13.73 -6.27
N ARG A 663 -27.71 12.81 -6.87
CA ARG A 663 -27.14 12.99 -8.20
C ARG A 663 -28.22 12.97 -9.28
N ARG A 664 -28.22 13.99 -10.14
CA ARG A 664 -29.09 14.05 -11.33
C ARG A 664 -28.68 13.05 -12.41
N GLU A 665 -27.38 12.83 -12.56
CA GLU A 665 -26.81 11.90 -13.53
C GLU A 665 -26.23 10.70 -12.78
N LYS A 666 -26.72 9.50 -13.12
CA LYS A 666 -26.31 8.23 -12.50
C LYS A 666 -25.59 7.35 -13.53
N PRO A 667 -24.29 7.57 -13.76
CA PRO A 667 -23.50 6.76 -14.70
C PRO A 667 -23.50 5.26 -14.32
N ARG A 668 -23.45 4.39 -15.33
CA ARG A 668 -23.47 2.93 -15.18
C ARG A 668 -22.29 2.26 -15.86
N THR A 669 -21.54 1.44 -15.12
CA THR A 669 -20.44 0.62 -15.63
C THR A 669 -20.88 -0.78 -16.07
N SER A 670 -22.17 -1.10 -15.96
CA SER A 670 -22.77 -2.38 -16.33
C SER A 670 -24.16 -2.17 -16.95
N GLU A 671 -24.66 -3.17 -17.68
CA GLU A 671 -26.02 -3.18 -18.22
C GLU A 671 -27.05 -3.45 -17.12
N LEU A 672 -26.74 -4.40 -16.23
CA LEU A 672 -27.51 -4.72 -15.03
C LEU A 672 -26.56 -4.91 -13.84
N ASP A 673 -26.89 -4.35 -12.69
CA ASP A 673 -26.26 -4.61 -11.39
C ASP A 673 -27.34 -4.92 -10.35
N LEU A 674 -27.39 -6.16 -9.87
CA LEU A 674 -28.29 -6.57 -8.79
C LEU A 674 -27.54 -6.63 -7.45
N ARG A 675 -27.97 -5.80 -6.51
CA ARG A 675 -27.48 -5.79 -5.13
C ARG A 675 -28.55 -6.23 -4.16
N THR A 676 -28.19 -7.09 -3.22
CA THR A 676 -29.09 -7.45 -2.10
C THR A 676 -28.54 -6.96 -0.77
N TYR A 677 -29.44 -6.61 0.13
CA TYR A 677 -29.11 -6.07 1.45
C TYR A 677 -30.17 -6.47 2.49
N PRO A 678 -29.77 -6.80 3.73
CA PRO A 678 -30.69 -6.89 4.86
C PRO A 678 -31.58 -5.65 4.98
N SER A 679 -32.90 -5.84 5.06
CA SER A 679 -33.86 -4.79 5.38
C SER A 679 -34.53 -5.07 6.74
N GLY A 680 -35.15 -4.06 7.34
CA GLY A 680 -35.89 -4.23 8.58
C GLY A 680 -37.08 -5.19 8.49
N THR A 681 -37.51 -5.55 7.27
CA THR A 681 -38.67 -6.39 6.99
C THR A 681 -38.35 -7.68 6.22
N GLY A 682 -37.07 -7.95 5.93
CA GLY A 682 -36.60 -9.12 5.19
C GLY A 682 -35.33 -8.86 4.39
N LEU A 683 -35.33 -9.27 3.11
CA LEU A 683 -34.22 -9.06 2.17
C LEU A 683 -34.63 -8.00 1.13
N GLY A 684 -33.92 -6.88 1.09
CA GLY A 684 -34.04 -5.89 0.02
C GLY A 684 -33.20 -6.28 -1.19
N LEU A 685 -33.72 -6.01 -2.38
CA LEU A 685 -33.07 -6.19 -3.66
C LEU A 685 -33.16 -4.88 -4.43
N PHE A 686 -32.01 -4.30 -4.76
CA PHE A 686 -31.90 -3.10 -5.57
C PHE A 686 -31.21 -3.47 -6.88
N MET A 687 -31.94 -3.35 -7.99
CA MET A 687 -31.40 -3.58 -9.33
C MET A 687 -31.24 -2.28 -10.07
N THR A 688 -30.04 -2.11 -10.57
CA THR A 688 -29.51 -0.95 -11.26
C THR A 688 -29.37 -1.31 -12.73
N TYR A 689 -29.84 -0.46 -13.64
CA TYR A 689 -29.80 -0.75 -15.08
C TYR A 689 -29.37 0.47 -15.89
N ASP A 690 -28.86 0.18 -17.09
CA ASP A 690 -28.54 1.16 -18.12
C ASP A 690 -29.77 1.54 -18.95
N LEU A 691 -30.01 2.85 -19.14
CA LEU A 691 -31.14 3.38 -19.91
C LEU A 691 -31.06 3.12 -21.42
N LEU A 692 -29.88 2.80 -21.98
CA LEU A 692 -29.79 2.36 -23.37
C LEU A 692 -30.20 0.89 -23.55
N GLY A 693 -30.10 0.10 -22.47
CA GLY A 693 -30.45 -1.31 -22.45
C GLY A 693 -31.90 -1.55 -22.00
N TYR A 694 -32.38 -0.85 -20.98
CA TYR A 694 -33.62 -1.21 -20.28
C TYR A 694 -34.46 0.03 -19.93
N ASP A 695 -35.78 -0.14 -19.92
CA ASP A 695 -36.69 0.77 -19.22
C ASP A 695 -37.11 0.23 -17.83
N ASP A 696 -37.79 1.06 -17.04
CA ASP A 696 -38.23 0.73 -15.68
C ASP A 696 -39.11 -0.53 -15.63
N ALA A 697 -39.98 -0.73 -16.63
CA ALA A 697 -40.90 -1.86 -16.67
C ALA A 697 -40.13 -3.16 -16.98
N GLU A 698 -39.24 -3.14 -17.96
CA GLU A 698 -38.36 -4.26 -18.29
C GLU A 698 -37.50 -4.67 -17.08
N ALA A 699 -36.87 -3.68 -16.42
CA ALA A 699 -36.05 -3.92 -15.23
C ALA A 699 -36.89 -4.47 -14.06
N HIS A 700 -38.05 -3.88 -13.78
CA HIS A 700 -38.94 -4.35 -12.73
C HIS A 700 -39.41 -5.79 -12.97
N ASP A 701 -39.76 -6.13 -14.21
CA ASP A 701 -40.18 -7.49 -14.58
C ASP A 701 -39.05 -8.52 -14.47
N ILE A 702 -37.82 -8.15 -14.82
CA ILE A 702 -36.65 -9.02 -14.60
C ILE A 702 -36.47 -9.26 -13.10
N LEU A 703 -36.50 -8.21 -12.28
CA LEU A 703 -36.28 -8.33 -10.83
C LEU A 703 -37.38 -9.16 -10.17
N ARG A 704 -38.63 -8.99 -10.59
CA ARG A 704 -39.76 -9.82 -10.13
C ARG A 704 -39.53 -11.30 -10.46
N GLU A 705 -39.13 -11.63 -11.67
CA GLU A 705 -38.86 -13.02 -12.06
C GLU A 705 -37.69 -13.63 -11.25
N VAL A 706 -36.65 -12.85 -10.96
CA VAL A 706 -35.56 -13.28 -10.05
C VAL A 706 -36.12 -13.65 -8.67
N ILE A 707 -36.99 -12.82 -8.11
CA ILE A 707 -37.63 -13.09 -6.82
C ILE A 707 -38.53 -14.33 -6.88
N GLU A 708 -39.33 -14.47 -7.94
CA GLU A 708 -40.19 -15.64 -8.14
C GLU A 708 -39.36 -16.94 -8.17
N ARG A 709 -38.24 -16.96 -8.90
CA ARG A 709 -37.32 -18.12 -8.92
C ARG A 709 -36.69 -18.39 -7.55
N LEU A 710 -36.35 -17.34 -6.80
CA LEU A 710 -35.80 -17.46 -5.45
C LEU A 710 -36.79 -18.06 -4.47
N VAL A 711 -38.06 -17.67 -4.51
CA VAL A 711 -39.08 -18.08 -3.54
C VAL A 711 -39.71 -19.43 -3.92
N ALA A 712 -39.98 -19.66 -5.21
CA ALA A 712 -40.75 -20.82 -5.67
C ALA A 712 -40.03 -22.18 -5.56
N GLY A 713 -38.70 -22.22 -5.50
CA GLY A 713 -37.95 -23.46 -5.24
C GLY A 713 -38.20 -24.63 -6.18
N GLN A 714 -38.30 -24.33 -7.47
CA GLN A 714 -38.73 -25.22 -8.55
C GLN A 714 -40.17 -25.76 -8.38
N SER A 715 -41.11 -25.09 -9.06
CA SER A 715 -41.82 -25.77 -10.13
C SER A 715 -41.61 -24.96 -11.40
N THR A 716 -41.06 -25.62 -12.41
CA THR A 716 -41.14 -25.18 -13.80
C THR A 716 -42.59 -24.86 -14.19
N VAL A 717 -42.77 -23.71 -14.86
CA VAL A 717 -43.71 -23.42 -15.96
C VAL A 717 -45.23 -23.27 -15.69
N ASP A 718 -45.89 -23.84 -14.67
CA ASP A 718 -47.37 -23.85 -14.68
C ASP A 718 -48.13 -22.86 -13.76
N ALA A 719 -47.45 -22.00 -12.99
CA ALA A 719 -48.14 -21.13 -12.01
C ALA A 719 -48.40 -19.67 -12.45
N VAL A 720 -47.84 -19.22 -13.58
CA VAL A 720 -47.97 -17.82 -14.03
C VAL A 720 -49.17 -17.60 -14.96
N GLU A 721 -49.76 -18.66 -15.54
CA GLU A 721 -50.98 -18.53 -16.37
C GLU A 721 -52.30 -18.50 -15.57
N GLN A 722 -52.32 -18.77 -14.26
CA GLN A 722 -53.56 -18.76 -13.46
C GLN A 722 -53.77 -17.52 -12.59
N ALA A 723 -52.84 -16.55 -12.60
CA ALA A 723 -53.03 -15.24 -11.96
C ALA A 723 -53.39 -14.13 -12.96
N ALA A 724 -53.59 -14.47 -14.25
CA ALA A 724 -53.99 -13.57 -15.32
C ALA A 724 -55.37 -13.95 -15.92
N VAL A 725 -56.35 -14.21 -15.05
CA VAL A 725 -57.79 -14.20 -15.35
C VAL A 725 -58.51 -13.23 -14.43
#